data_AF-A0A1G0SFU3-F1
#
_entry.id   AF-A0A1G0SFU3-F1
#
_cell.length_a   1.000
_cell.length_b   1.000
_cell.length_c   1.000
_cell.angle_alpha   90.00
_cell.angle_beta   90.00
_cell.angle_gamma   90.00
#
_symmetry.space_group_name_H-M   'P 1'
#
loop_
_entity.id
_entity.type
_entity.pdbx_description
1 polymer ?
#
loop_
_entity_poly.entity_id
_entity_poly.type
_entity_poly.pdbx_seq_one_letter_code
_entity_poly.pdbx_strand_id
1 'polypeptide(L)'
;MKTRTNIVGIFVGAVLLLGGESLYSQSDTLRFAFVSDLHFGQSTYLGEQLTPDIWLRKALAGIERKKADFIFLGGDLITSSNSIEQYAMFDSVMVTATPWYPMAGNHDISEGASATLDKIATWIQRGYGRGPNNREYYGFVKKGVGAFFVLNTQAPYSTDPAVKARADSQLVEMDAFFTANAAVPNKFVCSHVPLFITSQLEDSSGYFALGPWYRSRVIALMNKHNAHSYLAGHRHEHDQKTDGAITVYTNTALSFQLGTGNQRGYYIYTVTAGSLKRDFYPLSLEPDAVRWKWIAYGDTRTNDAAHRSVLQSMKNNTPDYKFIINVGDDVEDGTNVLLWNTWQTACDQILGGTGQSSVPPKYMTAAGNHEKLEFGGLANWRTFMSGQVTQFGNDGKYFTFDYEDARFVVLYSETENDAAQQQYYLDAIKNNPKKWLFAVWHKPIFDFGPKVYEAGIHQNWGAPFYQNGGDIIFMGHAHQYVRTVKLNLNGEMNPPLDPINGTTQVITGNGGAPLYPVDENSDGNGYMVAYSFDQNNSWFYGYTELTVDGDTLYLRHFSANGVVMDEEVYYPNHKHNVGVHFHLSTQTVGSGEVLKSPSDSTYPIGSRVVLTAVPALGWKFDGWSGDLTGLSNPDTVMMDTVKNITATFSEIPAGLYEIRIHTVGTGTVVTDPAGPYFASGSTVTLLAKPDWDSKLDSWSGDLTGSDTSVTISMDGHKSVTATFRKLKTCLLNVRPLSHGSVTLDPSRGTYVEGSEVQITAVPETGWEFHEWLGDVNGTASSMAVTVNSDLDVRPVFRLIGGGLQDFEATHDTYIQGSFSASRNFNADSCLRVREGTSDLNRYRAYVQFDVQGIVGNVLGAVVKMRARDSGLPDGSGIGAGVYEVSVDSWTESTLKWTGAPAAASRLDTMNIVNAGLIYGWDVGSYVTAEAAGDKVVSVMFKDFKSMDKRVDFERREDGKGPVLTVLTDMSTGVEQGEILPTRYALKNNYPNPFNPETTISFEVPKEGWVSLKVYDVLGKEVATLVNVHMHPGVHRVRWNAGAMPTGVYICRMTAPNFEDSLKIIFMK
;
A
#
# COMPACT_ATOMS: atom_id res chain seq x y z
N MET A 1 -4.46 -5.19 -47.29
CA MET A 1 -5.10 -5.19 -48.62
C MET A 1 -6.57 -4.79 -48.50
N LYS A 2 -7.03 -3.87 -49.35
CA LYS A 2 -8.45 -3.57 -49.62
C LYS A 2 -9.13 -4.82 -50.19
N THR A 3 -10.37 -5.16 -49.79
CA THR A 3 -11.61 -4.98 -50.60
C THR A 3 -12.83 -5.63 -49.94
N ARG A 4 -13.99 -5.07 -50.34
CA ARG A 4 -15.36 -5.17 -49.85
C ARG A 4 -16.06 -6.53 -50.06
N THR A 5 -17.23 -6.62 -49.39
CA THR A 5 -18.50 -7.33 -49.73
C THR A 5 -18.54 -8.84 -49.50
N ASN A 6 -19.49 -9.46 -48.78
CA ASN A 6 -20.91 -9.13 -48.57
C ASN A 6 -21.45 -9.53 -47.17
N ILE A 7 -22.46 -8.77 -46.73
CA ILE A 7 -23.33 -8.89 -45.55
C ILE A 7 -24.33 -10.05 -45.75
N VAL A 8 -24.72 -10.84 -44.73
CA VAL A 8 -25.95 -10.70 -43.91
C VAL A 8 -25.89 -11.60 -42.66
N GLY A 9 -26.13 -11.01 -41.46
CA GLY A 9 -26.88 -11.66 -40.37
C GLY A 9 -26.16 -11.99 -39.04
N ILE A 10 -26.49 -11.21 -38.00
CA ILE A 10 -26.40 -11.47 -36.54
C ILE A 10 -25.15 -10.94 -35.79
N PHE A 11 -25.45 -10.20 -34.71
CA PHE A 11 -24.59 -9.48 -33.78
C PHE A 11 -23.88 -10.40 -32.75
N VAL A 12 -22.78 -9.87 -32.19
CA VAL A 12 -22.04 -10.23 -30.95
C VAL A 12 -20.73 -11.05 -31.09
N GLY A 13 -19.60 -10.39 -30.77
CA GLY A 13 -18.46 -10.97 -30.01
C GLY A 13 -17.21 -11.44 -30.76
N ALA A 14 -16.10 -10.66 -30.63
CA ALA A 14 -14.67 -11.02 -30.38
C ALA A 14 -14.06 -12.28 -31.10
N VAL A 15 -12.84 -12.37 -31.68
CA VAL A 15 -11.45 -11.92 -31.39
C VAL A 15 -10.59 -12.31 -32.63
N LEU A 16 -9.42 -11.65 -32.88
CA LEU A 16 -8.09 -12.22 -33.28
C LEU A 16 -7.21 -11.08 -33.88
N LEU A 17 -6.12 -10.61 -33.24
CA LEU A 17 -4.75 -11.18 -33.19
C LEU A 17 -4.26 -11.65 -34.58
N LEU A 18 -3.03 -11.33 -35.01
CA LEU A 18 -1.79 -12.11 -34.74
C LEU A 18 -0.58 -11.31 -35.30
N GLY A 19 0.64 -11.36 -34.74
CA GLY A 19 1.23 -12.17 -33.67
C GLY A 19 2.71 -11.76 -33.47
N GLY A 20 3.43 -12.12 -32.42
CA GLY A 20 3.17 -12.91 -31.21
C GLY A 20 4.13 -12.42 -30.09
N GLU A 21 3.98 -12.76 -28.82
CA GLU A 21 3.21 -13.82 -28.17
C GLU A 21 2.21 -13.21 -27.17
N SER A 22 0.94 -13.15 -27.56
CA SER A 22 -0.13 -13.45 -26.62
C SER A 22 -0.15 -14.97 -26.51
N LEU A 23 0.67 -15.50 -25.62
CA LEU A 23 0.33 -16.75 -24.94
C LEU A 23 -0.25 -16.22 -23.64
N TYR A 24 -1.53 -15.86 -23.58
CA TYR A 24 -2.54 -16.73 -22.98
C TYR A 24 -3.84 -15.88 -22.94
N SER A 25 -4.96 -16.43 -23.38
CA SER A 25 -6.26 -15.76 -23.31
C SER A 25 -6.77 -15.71 -21.86
N GLN A 26 -7.82 -14.96 -21.53
CA GLN A 26 -8.45 -15.02 -20.20
C GLN A 26 -8.82 -16.46 -19.76
N SER A 27 -8.89 -17.43 -20.69
CA SER A 27 -9.06 -18.87 -20.41
C SER A 27 -7.87 -19.56 -19.74
N ASP A 28 -6.70 -18.92 -19.72
CA ASP A 28 -5.41 -19.56 -19.45
C ASP A 28 -4.79 -19.10 -18.12
N THR A 29 -5.55 -18.34 -17.34
CA THR A 29 -5.22 -17.93 -15.98
C THR A 29 -6.26 -18.48 -15.03
N LEU A 30 -5.83 -19.20 -14.00
CA LEU A 30 -6.69 -19.72 -12.94
C LEU A 30 -6.39 -19.00 -11.64
N ARG A 31 -7.43 -18.51 -10.95
CA ARG A 31 -7.31 -17.97 -9.60
C ARG A 31 -7.99 -18.89 -8.62
N PHE A 32 -7.30 -19.33 -7.58
CA PHE A 32 -7.97 -20.05 -6.51
C PHE A 32 -7.55 -19.52 -5.15
N ALA A 33 -8.48 -19.57 -4.20
CA ALA A 33 -8.23 -19.20 -2.83
C ALA A 33 -7.78 -20.41 -2.03
N PHE A 34 -6.89 -20.19 -1.06
CA PHE A 34 -6.49 -21.21 -0.10
C PHE A 34 -6.72 -20.67 1.31
N VAL A 35 -7.54 -21.38 2.07
CA VAL A 35 -7.90 -21.06 3.45
C VAL A 35 -7.58 -22.30 4.27
N SER A 36 -6.85 -22.20 5.38
CA SER A 36 -6.37 -23.36 6.13
C SER A 36 -6.56 -23.17 7.63
N ASP A 37 -6.69 -24.30 8.35
CA ASP A 37 -6.48 -24.37 9.81
C ASP A 37 -7.43 -23.48 10.61
N LEU A 38 -8.71 -23.58 10.26
CA LEU A 38 -9.76 -22.68 10.72
C LEU A 38 -10.21 -22.95 12.16
N HIS A 39 -10.02 -24.17 12.67
CA HIS A 39 -10.38 -24.60 14.04
C HIS A 39 -11.79 -24.13 14.48
N PHE A 40 -12.86 -24.48 13.74
CA PHE A 40 -14.21 -24.03 14.10
C PHE A 40 -14.64 -24.53 15.48
N GLY A 41 -15.26 -23.63 16.23
CA GLY A 41 -15.93 -23.96 17.49
C GLY A 41 -15.03 -23.97 18.71
N GLN A 42 -13.74 -23.60 18.58
CA GLN A 42 -12.92 -23.24 19.73
C GLN A 42 -13.03 -21.73 20.01
N SER A 43 -13.60 -21.38 21.16
CA SER A 43 -13.77 -20.00 21.62
C SER A 43 -12.47 -19.34 22.09
N THR A 44 -11.37 -20.09 22.14
CA THR A 44 -10.08 -19.65 22.69
C THR A 44 -8.94 -20.28 21.90
N TYR A 45 -8.64 -19.69 20.75
CA TYR A 45 -7.37 -19.92 20.07
C TYR A 45 -6.48 -18.70 20.35
N LEU A 46 -5.35 -18.92 21.04
CA LEU A 46 -4.35 -17.87 21.37
C LEU A 46 -4.91 -16.64 22.14
N GLY A 47 -5.83 -16.86 23.08
CA GLY A 47 -6.19 -15.83 24.08
C GLY A 47 -7.20 -14.77 23.65
N GLU A 48 -7.81 -14.88 22.47
CA GLU A 48 -8.93 -14.01 22.07
C GLU A 48 -10.28 -14.77 22.15
N GLN A 49 -11.26 -14.21 22.86
CA GLN A 49 -12.64 -14.70 22.88
C GLN A 49 -13.48 -14.02 21.79
N LEU A 50 -13.49 -14.57 20.57
CA LEU A 50 -14.48 -14.25 19.53
C LEU A 50 -14.77 -15.51 18.69
N THR A 51 -16.01 -15.64 18.18
CA THR A 51 -16.50 -16.87 17.55
C THR A 51 -15.85 -17.10 16.16
N PRO A 52 -15.29 -18.30 15.87
CA PRO A 52 -14.58 -18.60 14.62
C PRO A 52 -15.35 -18.40 13.31
N ASP A 53 -16.68 -18.33 13.35
CA ASP A 53 -17.55 -18.14 12.19
C ASP A 53 -17.35 -16.78 11.50
N ILE A 54 -17.04 -15.72 12.27
CA ILE A 54 -16.83 -14.37 11.74
C ILE A 54 -15.64 -14.33 10.77
N TRP A 55 -14.53 -14.99 11.12
CA TRP A 55 -13.30 -14.94 10.32
C TRP A 55 -13.43 -15.68 9.00
N LEU A 56 -14.11 -16.84 8.99
CA LEU A 56 -14.38 -17.53 7.73
C LEU A 56 -15.36 -16.73 6.87
N ARG A 57 -16.39 -16.11 7.44
CA ARG A 57 -17.30 -15.23 6.69
C ARG A 57 -16.54 -14.08 6.02
N LYS A 58 -15.59 -13.43 6.73
CA LYS A 58 -14.70 -12.42 6.13
C LYS A 58 -13.84 -12.97 5.01
N ALA A 59 -13.21 -14.12 5.22
CA ALA A 59 -12.35 -14.74 4.23
C ALA A 59 -13.14 -15.06 2.97
N LEU A 60 -14.33 -15.67 3.09
CA LEU A 60 -15.21 -15.98 1.96
C LEU A 60 -15.66 -14.72 1.21
N ALA A 61 -16.06 -13.67 1.93
CA ALA A 61 -16.45 -12.40 1.31
C ALA A 61 -15.28 -11.74 0.56
N GLY A 62 -14.08 -11.76 1.14
CA GLY A 62 -12.86 -11.29 0.49
C GLY A 62 -12.50 -12.10 -0.75
N ILE A 63 -12.63 -13.44 -0.68
CA ILE A 63 -12.36 -14.35 -1.80
C ILE A 63 -13.32 -14.08 -2.97
N GLU A 64 -14.61 -13.91 -2.70
CA GLU A 64 -15.61 -13.56 -3.70
C GLU A 64 -15.30 -12.21 -4.35
N ARG A 65 -14.91 -11.19 -3.56
CA ARG A 65 -14.47 -9.88 -4.08
C ARG A 65 -13.25 -9.98 -5.00
N LYS A 66 -12.29 -10.87 -4.69
CA LYS A 66 -11.09 -11.10 -5.52
C LYS A 66 -11.33 -12.01 -6.73
N LYS A 67 -12.57 -12.50 -6.89
CA LYS A 67 -13.02 -13.33 -8.04
C LYS A 67 -12.18 -14.60 -8.20
N ALA A 68 -11.98 -15.35 -7.12
CA ALA A 68 -11.41 -16.68 -7.22
C ALA A 68 -12.36 -17.62 -7.99
N ASP A 69 -11.79 -18.50 -8.82
CA ASP A 69 -12.53 -19.52 -9.56
C ASP A 69 -13.02 -20.66 -8.66
N PHE A 70 -12.29 -20.95 -7.58
CA PHE A 70 -12.65 -21.90 -6.54
C PHE A 70 -11.80 -21.71 -5.27
N ILE A 71 -12.16 -22.43 -4.21
CA ILE A 71 -11.54 -22.36 -2.88
C ILE A 71 -11.00 -23.74 -2.47
N PHE A 72 -9.78 -23.82 -1.99
CA PHE A 72 -9.31 -24.94 -1.18
C PHE A 72 -9.47 -24.61 0.29
N LEU A 73 -10.12 -25.51 1.02
CA LEU A 73 -10.31 -25.41 2.47
C LEU A 73 -9.47 -26.49 3.14
N GLY A 74 -8.35 -26.06 3.70
CA GLY A 74 -7.37 -26.85 4.45
C GLY A 74 -7.82 -27.11 5.87
N GLY A 75 -7.49 -28.30 6.34
CA GLY A 75 -8.18 -29.04 7.40
C GLY A 75 -8.17 -28.44 8.80
N ASP A 76 -8.61 -29.28 9.74
CA ASP A 76 -9.01 -28.94 11.10
C ASP A 76 -10.14 -27.90 11.07
N LEU A 77 -11.11 -28.16 10.19
CA LEU A 77 -12.30 -27.35 10.01
C LEU A 77 -13.12 -27.34 11.29
N ILE A 78 -13.21 -28.46 11.98
CA ILE A 78 -13.85 -28.62 13.30
C ILE A 78 -12.82 -29.07 14.32
N THR A 79 -13.11 -28.91 15.61
CA THR A 79 -12.15 -29.28 16.66
C THR A 79 -12.27 -30.76 17.07
N SER A 80 -13.40 -31.39 16.76
CA SER A 80 -13.62 -32.83 16.98
C SER A 80 -14.66 -33.37 16.00
N SER A 81 -14.31 -34.47 15.33
CA SER A 81 -15.20 -35.22 14.43
C SER A 81 -16.52 -35.70 15.05
N ASN A 82 -16.64 -35.67 16.38
CA ASN A 82 -17.82 -36.09 17.12
C ASN A 82 -18.84 -34.96 17.38
N SER A 83 -18.48 -33.71 17.11
CA SER A 83 -19.32 -32.55 17.42
C SER A 83 -20.27 -32.21 16.28
N ILE A 84 -21.50 -32.75 16.33
CA ILE A 84 -22.56 -32.50 15.34
C ILE A 84 -22.88 -31.00 15.19
N GLU A 85 -22.80 -30.25 16.29
CA GLU A 85 -23.08 -28.81 16.33
C GLU A 85 -22.04 -27.99 15.56
N GLN A 86 -20.77 -28.38 15.62
CA GLN A 86 -19.71 -27.71 14.85
C GLN A 86 -19.86 -27.90 13.35
N TYR A 87 -20.32 -29.09 12.92
CA TYR A 87 -20.67 -29.32 11.52
C TYR A 87 -21.85 -28.44 11.07
N ALA A 88 -22.91 -28.34 11.87
CA ALA A 88 -24.05 -27.48 11.55
C ALA A 88 -23.65 -26.00 11.47
N MET A 89 -22.75 -25.56 12.35
CA MET A 89 -22.18 -24.22 12.31
C MET A 89 -21.34 -24.00 11.05
N PHE A 90 -20.47 -24.94 10.69
CA PHE A 90 -19.67 -24.89 9.47
C PHE A 90 -20.56 -24.79 8.23
N ASP A 91 -21.59 -25.63 8.12
CA ASP A 91 -22.57 -25.60 7.03
C ASP A 91 -23.28 -24.25 6.92
N SER A 92 -23.58 -23.60 8.06
CA SER A 92 -24.22 -22.28 8.09
C SER A 92 -23.31 -21.13 7.62
N VAL A 93 -21.99 -21.33 7.63
CA VAL A 93 -21.00 -20.34 7.20
C VAL A 93 -20.60 -20.54 5.75
N MET A 94 -20.50 -21.79 5.30
CA MET A 94 -20.07 -22.18 3.95
C MET A 94 -21.11 -21.96 2.84
N VAL A 95 -21.92 -20.92 2.97
CA VAL A 95 -22.87 -20.47 1.96
C VAL A 95 -22.14 -19.51 1.00
N THR A 96 -21.48 -20.06 -0.02
CA THR A 96 -20.79 -19.30 -1.07
C THR A 96 -21.19 -19.80 -2.46
N ALA A 97 -21.21 -18.90 -3.45
CA ALA A 97 -21.40 -19.26 -4.86
C ALA A 97 -20.11 -19.83 -5.49
N THR A 98 -18.97 -19.64 -4.84
CA THR A 98 -17.66 -20.09 -5.32
C THR A 98 -17.46 -21.58 -5.00
N PRO A 99 -17.15 -22.44 -5.98
CA PRO A 99 -16.89 -23.86 -5.71
C PRO A 99 -15.77 -24.04 -4.70
N TRP A 100 -15.88 -25.02 -3.80
CA TRP A 100 -14.86 -25.27 -2.80
C TRP A 100 -14.51 -26.76 -2.68
N TYR A 101 -13.26 -27.03 -2.29
CA TYR A 101 -12.63 -28.34 -2.25
C TYR A 101 -11.99 -28.55 -0.88
N PRO A 102 -12.63 -29.31 0.02
CA PRO A 102 -12.09 -29.55 1.36
C PRO A 102 -10.96 -30.58 1.32
N MET A 103 -9.99 -30.38 2.21
CA MET A 103 -8.91 -31.31 2.54
C MET A 103 -9.04 -31.63 4.03
N ALA A 104 -9.40 -32.87 4.36
CA ALA A 104 -9.64 -33.25 5.75
C ALA A 104 -8.34 -33.23 6.57
N GLY A 105 -8.39 -32.56 7.72
CA GLY A 105 -7.34 -32.54 8.73
C GLY A 105 -7.50 -33.61 9.80
N ASN A 106 -6.56 -33.71 10.74
CA ASN A 106 -6.61 -34.71 11.81
C ASN A 106 -7.84 -34.53 12.70
N HIS A 107 -8.25 -33.30 13.03
CA HIS A 107 -9.43 -33.07 13.88
C HIS A 107 -10.75 -33.36 13.17
N ASP A 108 -10.76 -33.29 11.84
CA ASP A 108 -11.92 -33.55 11.01
C ASP A 108 -12.29 -35.05 10.97
N ILE A 109 -11.29 -35.92 11.10
CA ILE A 109 -11.44 -37.38 10.96
C ILE A 109 -10.90 -38.20 12.15
N SER A 110 -10.30 -37.59 13.19
CA SER A 110 -9.84 -38.31 14.39
C SER A 110 -9.73 -37.47 15.67
N GLU A 111 -9.65 -38.21 16.79
CA GLU A 111 -8.94 -37.77 18.01
C GLU A 111 -7.92 -38.89 18.26
N GLY A 112 -6.63 -38.63 18.00
CA GLY A 112 -5.53 -39.61 18.08
C GLY A 112 -5.23 -40.39 16.79
N ALA A 113 -4.31 -41.36 16.86
CA ALA A 113 -3.73 -42.13 15.73
C ALA A 113 -4.71 -43.05 14.95
N SER A 114 -6.01 -42.75 14.89
CA SER A 114 -7.02 -43.59 14.24
C SER A 114 -8.10 -42.76 13.52
N ALA A 115 -7.94 -42.57 12.20
CA ALA A 115 -9.07 -42.32 11.30
C ALA A 115 -9.77 -43.67 11.05
N THR A 116 -10.75 -44.02 11.88
CA THR A 116 -11.52 -45.28 11.74
C THR A 116 -12.55 -45.16 10.63
N LEU A 117 -13.02 -46.29 10.09
CA LEU A 117 -13.99 -46.31 8.98
C LEU A 117 -15.30 -45.57 9.27
N ASP A 118 -15.81 -45.60 10.51
CA ASP A 118 -17.07 -44.94 10.88
C ASP A 118 -16.96 -43.40 10.87
N LYS A 119 -15.80 -42.86 11.28
CA LYS A 119 -15.54 -41.41 11.23
C LYS A 119 -15.43 -40.92 9.79
N ILE A 120 -14.71 -41.66 8.95
CA ILE A 120 -14.60 -41.39 7.51
C ILE A 120 -15.98 -41.45 6.83
N ALA A 121 -16.79 -42.46 7.17
CA ALA A 121 -18.13 -42.58 6.62
C ALA A 121 -19.03 -41.40 7.02
N THR A 122 -18.93 -40.94 8.28
CA THR A 122 -19.66 -39.77 8.77
C THR A 122 -19.25 -38.49 8.03
N TRP A 123 -17.94 -38.30 7.81
CA TRP A 123 -17.40 -37.18 7.04
C TRP A 123 -17.94 -37.15 5.60
N ILE A 124 -17.89 -38.29 4.91
CA ILE A 124 -18.39 -38.43 3.53
C ILE A 124 -19.92 -38.24 3.45
N GLN A 125 -20.68 -38.80 4.40
CA GLN A 125 -22.15 -38.71 4.43
C GLN A 125 -22.66 -37.27 4.58
N ARG A 126 -21.91 -36.41 5.27
CA ARG A 126 -22.22 -34.98 5.39
C ARG A 126 -21.88 -34.16 4.14
N GLY A 127 -21.30 -34.79 3.12
CA GLY A 127 -20.99 -34.15 1.84
C GLY A 127 -19.59 -33.53 1.77
N TYR A 128 -18.76 -33.71 2.80
CA TYR A 128 -17.36 -33.34 2.77
C TYR A 128 -16.55 -34.45 2.08
N GLY A 129 -15.75 -34.08 1.07
CA GLY A 129 -15.18 -35.05 0.12
C GLY A 129 -15.97 -35.18 -1.20
N ARG A 130 -16.67 -34.12 -1.63
CA ARG A 130 -17.30 -34.08 -2.96
C ARG A 130 -16.32 -33.64 -4.06
N GLY A 131 -15.30 -34.46 -4.26
CA GLY A 131 -14.89 -34.77 -5.63
C GLY A 131 -15.94 -35.66 -6.32
N PRO A 132 -15.84 -35.89 -7.64
CA PRO A 132 -16.85 -36.60 -8.44
C PRO A 132 -17.26 -38.02 -7.98
N ASN A 133 -16.67 -38.59 -6.93
CA ASN A 133 -16.83 -40.00 -6.55
C ASN A 133 -17.18 -40.28 -5.07
N ASN A 134 -17.58 -39.31 -4.24
CA ASN A 134 -17.82 -39.51 -2.79
C ASN A 134 -16.64 -40.20 -2.06
N ARG A 135 -15.41 -39.72 -2.30
CA ARG A 135 -14.17 -40.29 -1.75
C ARG A 135 -13.44 -39.27 -0.90
N GLU A 136 -12.75 -39.75 0.13
CA GLU A 136 -11.91 -38.96 1.03
C GLU A 136 -10.62 -38.41 0.37
N TYR A 137 -10.33 -38.87 -0.84
CA TYR A 137 -9.26 -38.39 -1.71
C TYR A 137 -9.82 -38.35 -3.14
N TYR A 138 -9.39 -37.38 -3.95
CA TYR A 138 -9.93 -37.22 -5.29
C TYR A 138 -9.04 -36.32 -6.16
N GLY A 139 -9.09 -36.57 -7.47
CA GLY A 139 -8.50 -35.70 -8.47
C GLY A 139 -9.57 -34.90 -9.22
N PHE A 140 -9.27 -33.65 -9.56
CA PHE A 140 -10.09 -32.86 -10.47
C PHE A 140 -9.23 -31.93 -11.32
N VAL A 141 -9.77 -31.50 -12.46
CA VAL A 141 -9.06 -30.65 -13.43
C VAL A 141 -9.86 -29.39 -13.69
N LYS A 142 -9.20 -28.23 -13.63
CA LYS A 142 -9.70 -27.03 -14.28
C LYS A 142 -9.16 -27.01 -15.71
N LYS A 143 -10.08 -27.23 -16.67
CA LYS A 143 -9.78 -27.44 -18.09
C LYS A 143 -8.79 -26.39 -18.61
N GLY A 144 -7.67 -26.86 -19.19
CA GLY A 144 -6.67 -26.01 -19.83
C GLY A 144 -5.61 -25.40 -18.91
N VAL A 145 -5.78 -25.42 -17.58
CA VAL A 145 -4.90 -24.65 -16.68
C VAL A 145 -4.22 -25.50 -15.59
N GLY A 146 -4.94 -26.41 -14.92
CA GLY A 146 -4.35 -27.16 -13.80
C GLY A 146 -5.09 -28.44 -13.39
N ALA A 147 -4.34 -29.43 -12.92
CA ALA A 147 -4.83 -30.70 -12.39
C ALA A 147 -4.46 -30.81 -10.91
N PHE A 148 -5.45 -31.10 -10.06
CA PHE A 148 -5.33 -31.09 -8.61
C PHE A 148 -5.67 -32.46 -8.06
N PHE A 149 -4.85 -33.00 -7.16
CA PHE A 149 -5.13 -34.27 -6.47
C PHE A 149 -5.07 -34.07 -4.96
N VAL A 150 -6.19 -34.27 -4.28
CA VAL A 150 -6.35 -34.14 -2.83
C VAL A 150 -6.11 -35.49 -2.16
N LEU A 151 -5.13 -35.56 -1.26
CA LEU A 151 -4.78 -36.73 -0.45
C LEU A 151 -5.45 -36.68 0.93
N ASN A 152 -5.84 -37.85 1.43
CA ASN A 152 -6.09 -38.04 2.85
C ASN A 152 -4.78 -38.47 3.53
N THR A 153 -4.07 -37.50 4.12
CA THR A 153 -2.77 -37.74 4.78
C THR A 153 -2.87 -38.40 6.15
N GLN A 154 -4.07 -38.60 6.71
CA GLN A 154 -4.27 -39.28 7.99
C GLN A 154 -4.46 -40.79 7.85
N ALA A 155 -4.96 -41.26 6.69
CA ALA A 155 -5.16 -42.69 6.44
C ALA A 155 -3.90 -43.58 6.71
N PRO A 156 -2.66 -43.17 6.37
CA PRO A 156 -1.45 -43.96 6.64
C PRO A 156 -1.15 -44.25 8.12
N TYR A 157 -1.73 -43.48 9.05
CA TYR A 157 -1.47 -43.60 10.49
C TYR A 157 -2.49 -44.48 11.22
N SER A 158 -3.66 -44.70 10.60
CA SER A 158 -4.73 -45.48 11.21
C SER A 158 -4.25 -46.89 11.56
N THR A 159 -4.63 -47.41 12.73
CA THR A 159 -4.38 -48.81 13.10
C THR A 159 -5.32 -49.79 12.40
N ASP A 160 -6.37 -49.31 11.73
CA ASP A 160 -7.32 -50.13 10.98
C ASP A 160 -6.69 -50.61 9.65
N PRO A 161 -6.54 -51.93 9.43
CA PRO A 161 -5.96 -52.49 8.21
C PRO A 161 -6.68 -52.07 6.91
N ALA A 162 -8.00 -51.88 6.96
CA ALA A 162 -8.77 -51.47 5.80
C ALA A 162 -8.52 -50.01 5.42
N VAL A 163 -8.25 -49.16 6.41
CA VAL A 163 -7.88 -47.75 6.19
C VAL A 163 -6.46 -47.65 5.65
N LYS A 164 -5.53 -48.46 6.15
CA LYS A 164 -4.17 -48.56 5.57
C LYS A 164 -4.17 -49.02 4.12
N ALA A 165 -4.99 -50.01 3.78
CA ALA A 165 -5.13 -50.47 2.39
C ALA A 165 -5.67 -49.35 1.46
N ARG A 166 -6.53 -48.47 1.96
CA ARG A 166 -7.00 -47.28 1.22
C ARG A 166 -5.89 -46.25 1.01
N ALA A 167 -4.96 -46.13 1.95
CA ALA A 167 -3.80 -45.26 1.77
C ALA A 167 -2.93 -45.70 0.57
N ASP A 168 -2.80 -47.00 0.31
CA ASP A 168 -2.17 -47.48 -0.92
C ASP A 168 -3.04 -47.21 -2.16
N SER A 169 -4.36 -47.39 -2.04
CA SER A 169 -5.32 -47.13 -3.12
C SER A 169 -5.29 -45.68 -3.60
N GLN A 170 -5.17 -44.70 -2.70
CA GLN A 170 -5.09 -43.28 -3.10
C GLN A 170 -3.82 -42.97 -3.90
N LEU A 171 -2.69 -43.62 -3.61
CA LEU A 171 -1.46 -43.45 -4.39
C LEU A 171 -1.59 -44.05 -5.79
N VAL A 172 -2.26 -45.20 -5.91
CA VAL A 172 -2.57 -45.82 -7.21
C VAL A 172 -3.49 -44.91 -8.03
N GLU A 173 -4.51 -44.32 -7.39
CA GLU A 173 -5.43 -43.40 -8.06
C GLU A 173 -4.76 -42.08 -8.44
N MET A 174 -3.86 -41.56 -7.60
CA MET A 174 -3.05 -40.38 -7.93
C MET A 174 -2.19 -40.63 -9.16
N ASP A 175 -1.52 -41.78 -9.21
CA ASP A 175 -0.71 -42.20 -10.37
C ASP A 175 -1.56 -42.28 -11.64
N ALA A 176 -2.72 -42.95 -11.56
CA ALA A 176 -3.65 -43.08 -12.68
C ALA A 176 -4.22 -41.73 -13.11
N PHE A 177 -4.58 -40.86 -12.17
CA PHE A 177 -5.13 -39.53 -12.42
C PHE A 177 -4.15 -38.63 -13.16
N PHE A 178 -2.90 -38.53 -12.69
CA PHE A 178 -1.91 -37.70 -13.38
C PHE A 178 -1.44 -38.32 -14.69
N THR A 179 -1.45 -39.66 -14.82
CA THR A 179 -1.24 -40.32 -16.12
C THR A 179 -2.33 -39.93 -17.12
N ALA A 180 -3.60 -39.97 -16.71
CA ALA A 180 -4.73 -39.58 -17.56
C ALA A 180 -4.72 -38.08 -17.91
N ASN A 181 -4.06 -37.26 -17.11
CA ASN A 181 -3.97 -35.80 -17.28
C ASN A 181 -2.53 -35.32 -17.55
N ALA A 182 -1.72 -36.15 -18.21
CA ALA A 182 -0.31 -35.86 -18.47
C ALA A 182 -0.08 -34.54 -19.24
N ALA A 183 -1.01 -34.21 -20.14
CA ALA A 183 -0.98 -33.00 -20.99
C ALA A 183 -1.28 -31.69 -20.24
N VAL A 184 -1.72 -31.73 -18.99
CA VAL A 184 -2.00 -30.53 -18.20
C VAL A 184 -0.67 -29.92 -17.71
N PRO A 185 -0.42 -28.62 -17.93
CA PRO A 185 0.87 -27.99 -17.65
C PRO A 185 1.15 -27.88 -16.15
N ASN A 186 0.14 -27.52 -15.35
CA ASN A 186 0.28 -27.37 -13.90
C ASN A 186 -0.37 -28.55 -13.16
N LYS A 187 0.40 -29.24 -12.33
CA LYS A 187 -0.07 -30.37 -11.53
C LYS A 187 0.20 -30.10 -10.05
N PHE A 188 -0.86 -30.15 -9.26
CA PHE A 188 -0.86 -29.83 -7.83
C PHE A 188 -1.26 -31.08 -7.05
N VAL A 189 -0.51 -31.37 -5.99
CA VAL A 189 -0.92 -32.33 -4.98
C VAL A 189 -1.29 -31.56 -3.71
N CYS A 190 -2.45 -31.84 -3.15
CA CYS A 190 -3.02 -31.10 -2.03
C CYS A 190 -3.25 -32.04 -0.83
N SER A 191 -3.11 -31.55 0.39
CA SER A 191 -3.19 -32.34 1.62
C SER A 191 -3.40 -31.46 2.85
N HIS A 192 -3.56 -32.10 4.01
CA HIS A 192 -3.42 -31.42 5.31
C HIS A 192 -1.95 -31.37 5.77
N VAL A 193 -1.21 -32.47 5.65
CA VAL A 193 0.13 -32.58 6.26
C VAL A 193 1.27 -32.27 5.27
N PRO A 194 2.25 -31.41 5.63
CA PRO A 194 3.39 -31.07 4.77
C PRO A 194 4.36 -32.26 4.53
N LEU A 195 4.88 -32.40 3.29
CA LEU A 195 5.79 -33.49 2.90
C LEU A 195 7.26 -33.28 3.28
N PHE A 196 7.72 -32.04 3.42
CA PHE A 196 9.16 -31.70 3.44
C PHE A 196 9.66 -31.20 4.81
N ILE A 197 9.14 -31.75 5.91
CA ILE A 197 9.66 -31.50 7.26
C ILE A 197 10.89 -32.38 7.50
N THR A 198 12.05 -31.80 7.85
CA THR A 198 13.34 -32.53 7.96
C THR A 198 13.99 -32.47 9.35
N SER A 199 13.35 -31.88 10.38
CA SER A 199 13.91 -31.87 11.74
C SER A 199 13.61 -33.16 12.52
N GLN A 200 14.61 -33.70 13.24
CA GLN A 200 14.43 -34.88 14.11
C GLN A 200 13.50 -34.62 15.31
N LEU A 201 13.31 -33.36 15.72
CA LEU A 201 12.47 -32.98 16.86
C LEU A 201 10.97 -33.08 16.54
N GLU A 202 10.55 -32.71 15.32
CA GLU A 202 9.14 -32.85 14.89
C GLU A 202 8.75 -34.31 14.57
N ASP A 203 9.72 -35.19 14.29
CA ASP A 203 9.48 -36.63 14.10
C ASP A 203 9.17 -37.34 15.44
N SER A 204 9.59 -36.76 16.57
CA SER A 204 9.45 -37.36 17.91
C SER A 204 8.07 -37.15 18.56
N SER A 205 7.29 -36.15 18.14
CA SER A 205 5.95 -35.87 18.69
C SER A 205 4.86 -36.74 18.07
N GLY A 206 5.13 -37.43 16.96
CA GLY A 206 4.16 -38.24 16.21
C GLY A 206 2.99 -37.46 15.61
N TYR A 207 2.92 -36.14 15.85
CA TYR A 207 1.76 -35.28 15.59
C TYR A 207 1.76 -34.74 14.13
N PHE A 208 2.93 -34.68 13.48
CA PHE A 208 3.10 -34.15 12.11
C PHE A 208 3.89 -35.08 11.16
N ALA A 209 4.27 -36.27 11.62
CA ALA A 209 5.35 -37.03 11.01
C ALA A 209 4.86 -37.95 9.88
N LEU A 210 4.62 -37.43 8.65
CA LEU A 210 4.23 -38.29 7.51
C LEU A 210 5.24 -39.41 7.39
N GLY A 211 4.82 -40.65 7.70
CA GLY A 211 5.71 -41.78 7.85
C GLY A 211 6.68 -41.85 6.66
N PRO A 212 8.00 -42.02 6.88
CA PRO A 212 9.00 -41.94 5.80
C PRO A 212 8.67 -42.82 4.58
N TRP A 213 8.04 -43.98 4.82
CA TRP A 213 7.58 -44.91 3.77
C TRP A 213 6.49 -44.32 2.85
N TYR A 214 5.53 -43.57 3.39
CA TYR A 214 4.40 -43.04 2.63
C TYR A 214 4.82 -41.74 1.92
N ARG A 215 5.54 -40.89 2.65
CA ARG A 215 6.13 -39.64 2.14
C ARG A 215 6.99 -39.88 0.90
N SER A 216 7.92 -40.83 0.96
CA SER A 216 8.79 -41.15 -0.17
C SER A 216 8.01 -41.59 -1.41
N ARG A 217 6.90 -42.30 -1.24
CA ARG A 217 6.03 -42.73 -2.36
C ARG A 217 5.23 -41.59 -2.97
N VAL A 218 4.72 -40.65 -2.16
CA VAL A 218 4.06 -39.44 -2.66
C VAL A 218 5.04 -38.60 -3.49
N ILE A 219 6.25 -38.35 -2.96
CA ILE A 219 7.31 -37.60 -3.66
C ILE A 219 7.71 -38.31 -4.96
N ALA A 220 7.87 -39.64 -4.93
CA ALA A 220 8.20 -40.40 -6.13
C ALA A 220 7.14 -40.25 -7.24
N LEU A 221 5.86 -40.24 -6.87
CA LEU A 221 4.77 -40.02 -7.83
C LEU A 221 4.71 -38.57 -8.33
N MET A 222 4.95 -37.57 -7.47
CA MET A 222 5.07 -36.18 -7.89
C MET A 222 6.19 -35.98 -8.90
N ASN A 223 7.37 -36.54 -8.63
CA ASN A 223 8.52 -36.53 -9.55
C ASN A 223 8.20 -37.26 -10.86
N LYS A 224 7.56 -38.43 -10.79
CA LYS A 224 7.14 -39.21 -11.97
C LYS A 224 6.24 -38.40 -12.91
N HIS A 225 5.36 -37.56 -12.36
CA HIS A 225 4.36 -36.80 -13.11
C HIS A 225 4.72 -35.34 -13.40
N ASN A 226 5.91 -34.89 -12.99
CA ASN A 226 6.32 -33.49 -13.07
C ASN A 226 5.38 -32.55 -12.31
N ALA A 227 4.85 -33.01 -11.16
CA ALA A 227 4.07 -32.19 -10.25
C ALA A 227 5.01 -31.50 -9.26
N HIS A 228 5.23 -30.19 -9.45
CA HIS A 228 6.18 -29.40 -8.64
C HIS A 228 5.51 -28.55 -7.56
N SER A 229 4.20 -28.62 -7.43
CA SER A 229 3.43 -27.84 -6.47
C SER A 229 2.72 -28.77 -5.47
N TYR A 230 3.02 -28.61 -4.19
CA TYR A 230 2.34 -29.28 -3.08
C TYR A 230 1.60 -28.23 -2.25
N LEU A 231 0.33 -28.43 -1.91
CA LEU A 231 -0.43 -27.57 -1.00
C LEU A 231 -0.76 -28.38 0.26
N ALA A 232 -0.40 -27.92 1.45
CA ALA A 232 -0.67 -28.62 2.73
C ALA A 232 -1.64 -27.78 3.59
N GLY A 233 -1.73 -27.92 4.91
CA GLY A 233 -2.45 -26.98 5.77
C GLY A 233 -1.90 -27.01 7.21
N HIS A 234 -1.09 -26.00 7.56
CA HIS A 234 -0.54 -25.65 8.90
C HIS A 234 0.79 -26.30 9.42
N ARG A 235 1.43 -25.55 10.35
CA ARG A 235 2.53 -25.86 11.32
C ARG A 235 2.21 -25.10 12.61
N HIS A 236 2.31 -25.73 13.80
CA HIS A 236 2.24 -25.03 15.09
C HIS A 236 3.67 -24.71 15.60
N GLU A 237 3.99 -23.44 15.84
CA GLU A 237 5.17 -23.06 16.62
C GLU A 237 4.80 -22.95 18.10
N HIS A 238 5.41 -23.78 18.95
CA HIS A 238 5.59 -23.48 20.37
C HIS A 238 7.03 -22.99 20.53
N ASP A 239 7.20 -21.71 20.82
CA ASP A 239 8.47 -21.01 20.82
C ASP A 239 9.44 -21.54 21.91
N GLN A 240 10.61 -22.07 21.54
CA GLN A 240 11.94 -21.63 22.03
C GLN A 240 13.10 -22.22 21.18
N LYS A 241 14.17 -21.43 21.11
CA LYS A 241 15.16 -21.31 20.01
C LYS A 241 16.44 -22.14 20.18
N THR A 242 17.33 -21.92 19.19
CA THR A 242 18.77 -22.25 19.06
C THR A 242 19.10 -23.68 18.59
N ASP A 243 19.74 -23.75 17.42
CA ASP A 243 20.41 -24.91 16.83
C ASP A 243 19.53 -25.85 15.96
N GLY A 244 19.02 -25.39 14.82
CA GLY A 244 18.39 -26.33 13.89
C GLY A 244 17.69 -25.68 12.71
N ALA A 245 18.46 -25.19 11.74
CA ALA A 245 17.92 -24.69 10.49
C ALA A 245 17.04 -25.76 9.82
N ILE A 246 15.74 -25.53 9.77
CA ILE A 246 14.83 -26.28 8.90
C ILE A 246 15.12 -25.82 7.47
N THR A 247 15.55 -26.74 6.61
CA THR A 247 15.73 -26.48 5.19
C THR A 247 14.53 -27.01 4.40
N VAL A 248 13.79 -26.10 3.77
CA VAL A 248 12.69 -26.40 2.86
C VAL A 248 13.26 -26.55 1.43
N TYR A 249 13.05 -27.71 0.81
CA TYR A 249 13.26 -27.96 -0.63
C TYR A 249 11.88 -28.37 -1.18
N THR A 250 11.26 -27.82 -2.24
CA THR A 250 11.74 -27.24 -3.50
C THR A 250 10.73 -26.22 -4.11
N ASN A 251 11.25 -25.18 -4.75
CA ASN A 251 10.74 -24.31 -5.84
C ASN A 251 9.30 -23.77 -6.00
N THR A 252 8.26 -24.05 -5.19
CA THR A 252 7.14 -23.08 -4.96
C THR A 252 6.10 -23.55 -3.94
N ALA A 253 5.57 -22.56 -3.22
CA ALA A 253 4.56 -22.55 -2.16
C ALA A 253 3.96 -23.88 -1.68
N LEU A 254 4.31 -24.23 -0.44
CA LEU A 254 3.55 -25.03 0.50
C LEU A 254 2.89 -24.11 1.55
N SER A 255 1.78 -24.53 2.11
CA SER A 255 0.71 -23.64 2.59
C SER A 255 0.86 -23.05 4.01
N PHE A 256 0.20 -21.89 4.12
CA PHE A 256 0.02 -20.98 5.24
C PHE A 256 -1.08 -21.43 6.21
N GLN A 257 -0.88 -21.35 7.54
CA GLN A 257 -1.99 -21.00 8.45
C GLN A 257 -2.54 -19.62 8.01
N LEU A 258 -3.73 -19.21 8.44
CA LEU A 258 -4.16 -17.81 8.31
C LEU A 258 -3.17 -16.89 9.09
N GLY A 259 -2.00 -16.59 8.51
CA GLY A 259 -0.93 -15.73 9.01
C GLY A 259 0.49 -16.30 9.04
N THR A 260 1.49 -15.46 8.73
CA THR A 260 2.86 -15.61 9.21
C THR A 260 3.04 -14.68 10.40
N GLY A 261 3.21 -15.24 11.61
CA GLY A 261 3.37 -14.48 12.85
C GLY A 261 2.13 -13.68 13.23
N ASN A 262 1.22 -14.26 14.02
CA ASN A 262 0.06 -13.59 14.63
C ASN A 262 -0.92 -12.82 13.70
N GLN A 263 -0.77 -12.83 12.37
CA GLN A 263 -1.59 -12.00 11.45
C GLN A 263 -2.65 -12.81 10.67
N ARG A 264 -3.94 -12.69 11.01
CA ARG A 264 -5.06 -13.42 10.35
C ARG A 264 -5.23 -13.03 8.87
N GLY A 265 -5.42 -13.97 7.93
CA GLY A 265 -5.57 -13.67 6.48
C GLY A 265 -5.59 -14.87 5.54
N TYR A 266 -6.18 -14.77 4.33
CA TYR A 266 -6.23 -15.85 3.32
C TYR A 266 -5.29 -15.61 2.13
N TYR A 267 -5.03 -16.63 1.32
CA TYR A 267 -4.18 -16.52 0.12
C TYR A 267 -4.98 -16.62 -1.17
N ILE A 268 -4.62 -15.83 -2.19
CA ILE A 268 -5.05 -16.03 -3.58
C ILE A 268 -3.85 -16.44 -4.42
N TYR A 269 -3.99 -17.57 -5.10
CA TYR A 269 -3.02 -18.07 -6.06
C TYR A 269 -3.49 -17.72 -7.47
N THR A 270 -2.59 -17.17 -8.29
CA THR A 270 -2.80 -16.96 -9.71
C THR A 270 -1.85 -17.86 -10.49
N VAL A 271 -2.42 -18.80 -11.24
CA VAL A 271 -1.70 -19.78 -12.06
C VAL A 271 -1.77 -19.35 -13.51
N THR A 272 -0.63 -19.18 -14.16
CA THR A 272 -0.51 -19.12 -15.62
C THR A 272 0.28 -20.33 -16.12
N ALA A 273 0.34 -20.59 -17.42
CA ALA A 273 0.88 -21.83 -17.96
C ALA A 273 2.37 -22.14 -17.69
N GLY A 274 3.09 -21.25 -16.98
CA GLY A 274 4.44 -21.49 -16.49
C GLY A 274 4.81 -20.74 -15.21
N SER A 275 3.84 -20.12 -14.52
CA SER A 275 4.13 -19.34 -13.30
C SER A 275 3.02 -19.48 -12.26
N LEU A 276 3.41 -19.43 -11.00
CA LEU A 276 2.52 -19.40 -9.84
C LEU A 276 2.82 -18.15 -9.02
N LYS A 277 1.88 -17.20 -9.00
CA LYS A 277 1.93 -16.04 -8.10
C LYS A 277 1.03 -16.29 -6.89
N ARG A 278 1.47 -15.84 -5.71
CA ARG A 278 0.71 -15.94 -4.46
C ARG A 278 0.64 -14.58 -3.79
N ASP A 279 -0.56 -14.15 -3.45
CA ASP A 279 -0.83 -12.92 -2.69
C ASP A 279 -1.53 -13.27 -1.37
N PHE A 280 -1.17 -12.59 -0.28
CA PHE A 280 -1.77 -12.73 1.05
C PHE A 280 -2.70 -11.55 1.35
N TYR A 281 -3.85 -11.83 1.97
CA TYR A 281 -4.87 -10.84 2.31
C TYR A 281 -5.22 -10.91 3.80
N PRO A 282 -4.78 -9.93 4.62
CA PRO A 282 -5.07 -9.92 6.05
C PRO A 282 -6.56 -9.61 6.34
N LEU A 283 -7.16 -10.34 7.28
CA LEU A 283 -8.53 -10.12 7.76
C LEU A 283 -8.67 -8.88 8.67
N SER A 284 -7.56 -8.33 9.16
CA SER A 284 -7.52 -7.13 10.01
C SER A 284 -7.53 -5.81 9.22
N LEU A 285 -7.26 -5.84 7.91
CA LEU A 285 -7.40 -4.70 7.00
C LEU A 285 -8.67 -4.80 6.13
N GLU A 286 -9.53 -5.76 6.44
CA GLU A 286 -10.84 -5.96 5.79
C GLU A 286 -11.90 -6.07 6.91
N PRO A 287 -12.59 -4.98 7.28
CA PRO A 287 -13.64 -5.03 8.29
C PRO A 287 -14.90 -5.76 7.78
N ASP A 288 -15.66 -6.31 8.72
CA ASP A 288 -16.89 -7.09 8.53
C ASP A 288 -18.08 -6.38 7.85
N ALA A 289 -17.97 -5.13 7.41
CA ALA A 289 -19.08 -4.47 6.73
C ALA A 289 -18.65 -3.99 5.35
N VAL A 290 -19.57 -4.15 4.40
CA VAL A 290 -19.48 -3.65 3.04
C VAL A 290 -18.86 -2.25 3.09
N ARG A 291 -17.65 -2.08 2.58
CA ARG A 291 -17.15 -0.73 2.32
C ARG A 291 -17.96 -0.18 1.17
N TRP A 292 -18.84 0.78 1.43
CA TRP A 292 -19.65 1.42 0.40
C TRP A 292 -19.57 2.93 0.52
N LYS A 293 -19.77 3.59 -0.62
CA LYS A 293 -19.65 5.03 -0.73
C LYS A 293 -20.91 5.66 -1.29
N TRP A 294 -21.17 6.88 -0.89
CA TRP A 294 -22.23 7.71 -1.45
C TRP A 294 -21.81 9.18 -1.41
N ILE A 295 -22.52 10.01 -2.15
CA ILE A 295 -22.19 11.43 -2.31
C ILE A 295 -23.34 12.29 -1.80
N ALA A 296 -23.04 13.39 -1.14
CA ALA A 296 -23.97 14.46 -0.77
C ALA A 296 -23.51 15.79 -1.37
N TYR A 297 -24.41 16.53 -2.00
CA TYR A 297 -24.21 17.92 -2.46
C TYR A 297 -25.56 18.59 -2.70
N GLY A 298 -25.62 19.90 -2.91
CA GLY A 298 -26.86 20.56 -3.32
C GLY A 298 -26.66 21.98 -3.78
N ASP A 299 -27.79 22.66 -4.02
CA ASP A 299 -27.86 24.00 -4.59
C ASP A 299 -27.10 24.04 -5.92
N THR A 300 -27.50 23.15 -6.84
CA THR A 300 -26.72 22.84 -8.03
C THR A 300 -26.97 23.81 -9.16
N ARG A 301 -28.17 24.42 -9.20
CA ARG A 301 -28.75 25.00 -10.43
C ARG A 301 -28.91 23.97 -11.55
N THR A 302 -29.59 24.32 -12.63
CA THR A 302 -29.99 23.34 -13.66
C THR A 302 -28.82 22.79 -14.48
N ASN A 303 -27.91 23.65 -14.98
CA ASN A 303 -26.80 23.23 -15.84
C ASN A 303 -25.68 24.28 -15.88
N ASP A 304 -25.28 24.77 -14.72
CA ASP A 304 -24.22 25.76 -14.60
C ASP A 304 -22.83 25.15 -14.90
N ALA A 305 -21.85 25.99 -15.28
CA ALA A 305 -20.48 25.54 -15.49
C ALA A 305 -19.84 25.04 -14.18
N ALA A 306 -20.18 25.66 -13.05
CA ALA A 306 -19.73 25.23 -11.73
C ALA A 306 -20.27 23.83 -11.41
N HIS A 307 -21.58 23.61 -11.63
CA HIS A 307 -22.22 22.30 -11.42
C HIS A 307 -21.59 21.19 -12.27
N ARG A 308 -21.37 21.45 -13.57
CA ARG A 308 -20.68 20.48 -14.44
C ARG A 308 -19.26 20.16 -13.97
N SER A 309 -18.56 21.14 -13.40
CA SER A 309 -17.21 20.94 -12.85
C SER A 309 -17.25 20.05 -11.60
N VAL A 310 -18.24 20.26 -10.74
CA VAL A 310 -18.51 19.40 -9.57
C VAL A 310 -18.83 17.97 -10.02
N LEU A 311 -19.72 17.78 -11.00
CA LEU A 311 -20.05 16.46 -11.56
C LEU A 311 -18.82 15.76 -12.18
N GLN A 312 -17.96 16.51 -12.87
CA GLN A 312 -16.72 15.98 -13.45
C GLN A 312 -15.73 15.57 -12.35
N SER A 313 -15.66 16.33 -11.26
CA SER A 313 -14.87 15.99 -10.08
C SER A 313 -15.37 14.68 -9.45
N MET A 314 -16.68 14.53 -9.26
CA MET A 314 -17.30 13.30 -8.76
C MET A 314 -16.93 12.09 -9.63
N LYS A 315 -17.07 12.21 -10.96
CA LYS A 315 -16.72 11.14 -11.91
C LYS A 315 -15.27 10.70 -11.79
N ASN A 316 -14.35 11.66 -11.64
CA ASN A 316 -12.92 11.40 -11.66
C ASN A 316 -12.41 10.88 -10.30
N ASN A 317 -12.94 11.40 -9.20
CA ASN A 317 -12.37 11.20 -7.87
C ASN A 317 -13.16 10.21 -7.01
N THR A 318 -14.44 9.98 -7.32
CA THR A 318 -15.32 9.08 -6.57
C THR A 318 -16.05 8.10 -7.51
N PRO A 319 -15.37 7.26 -8.32
CA PRO A 319 -16.05 6.45 -9.34
C PRO A 319 -16.93 5.30 -8.78
N ASP A 320 -16.79 4.93 -7.49
CA ASP A 320 -17.42 3.74 -6.89
C ASP A 320 -18.62 4.03 -5.95
N TYR A 321 -19.22 5.23 -6.03
CA TYR A 321 -20.41 5.56 -5.24
C TYR A 321 -21.64 4.71 -5.64
N LYS A 322 -22.56 4.55 -4.68
CA LYS A 322 -23.78 3.73 -4.84
C LYS A 322 -25.00 4.54 -5.23
N PHE A 323 -25.09 5.76 -4.71
CA PHE A 323 -26.14 6.73 -5.02
C PHE A 323 -25.64 8.13 -4.65
N ILE A 324 -26.37 9.13 -5.10
CA ILE A 324 -26.13 10.54 -4.82
C ILE A 324 -27.34 11.06 -4.05
N ILE A 325 -27.09 11.76 -2.96
CA ILE A 325 -28.07 12.57 -2.25
C ILE A 325 -27.91 14.02 -2.71
N ASN A 326 -28.98 14.59 -3.25
CA ASN A 326 -29.07 16.03 -3.45
C ASN A 326 -29.79 16.64 -2.24
N VAL A 327 -29.19 17.62 -1.56
CA VAL A 327 -29.76 18.24 -0.36
C VAL A 327 -30.77 19.36 -0.68
N GLY A 328 -31.14 19.54 -1.95
CA GLY A 328 -32.19 20.44 -2.43
C GLY A 328 -31.67 21.57 -3.31
N ASP A 329 -32.59 22.34 -3.89
CA ASP A 329 -32.35 23.34 -4.93
C ASP A 329 -31.61 22.74 -6.16
N ASP A 330 -32.16 21.64 -6.68
CA ASP A 330 -31.67 20.93 -7.86
C ASP A 330 -31.76 21.84 -9.11
N VAL A 331 -32.87 22.57 -9.26
CA VAL A 331 -33.17 23.44 -10.41
C VAL A 331 -33.55 24.85 -9.94
N GLU A 332 -33.39 25.88 -10.78
CA GLU A 332 -33.75 27.25 -10.38
C GLU A 332 -35.26 27.50 -10.27
N ASP A 333 -36.09 26.62 -10.86
CA ASP A 333 -37.55 26.67 -10.73
C ASP A 333 -38.19 25.28 -10.90
N GLY A 334 -38.58 24.67 -9.78
CA GLY A 334 -39.18 23.33 -9.73
C GLY A 334 -40.54 23.23 -10.43
N THR A 335 -41.22 24.34 -10.73
CA THR A 335 -42.47 24.34 -11.50
C THR A 335 -42.25 24.08 -12.99
N ASN A 336 -41.02 24.25 -13.48
CA ASN A 336 -40.68 24.09 -14.89
C ASN A 336 -40.04 22.72 -15.17
N VAL A 337 -40.81 21.80 -15.73
CA VAL A 337 -40.36 20.44 -16.09
C VAL A 337 -39.17 20.41 -17.07
N LEU A 338 -38.98 21.45 -17.89
CA LEU A 338 -37.85 21.50 -18.83
C LEU A 338 -36.52 21.69 -18.10
N LEU A 339 -36.52 22.36 -16.95
CA LEU A 339 -35.32 22.52 -16.13
C LEU A 339 -34.93 21.18 -15.50
N TRP A 340 -35.89 20.42 -14.97
CA TRP A 340 -35.67 19.06 -14.47
C TRP A 340 -35.06 18.13 -15.53
N ASN A 341 -35.61 18.14 -16.75
CA ASN A 341 -35.07 17.34 -17.85
C ASN A 341 -33.64 17.76 -18.21
N THR A 342 -33.36 19.06 -18.20
CA THR A 342 -32.03 19.60 -18.52
C THR A 342 -31.02 19.22 -17.45
N TRP A 343 -31.39 19.34 -16.19
CA TRP A 343 -30.57 18.95 -15.04
C TRP A 343 -30.24 17.46 -15.08
N GLN A 344 -31.27 16.62 -15.22
CA GLN A 344 -31.07 15.17 -15.29
C GLN A 344 -30.19 14.77 -16.47
N THR A 345 -30.38 15.40 -17.63
CA THR A 345 -29.56 15.16 -18.82
C THR A 345 -28.10 15.54 -18.57
N ALA A 346 -27.82 16.68 -17.93
CA ALA A 346 -26.45 17.11 -17.64
C ALA A 346 -25.76 16.12 -16.68
N CYS A 347 -26.45 15.72 -15.62
CA CYS A 347 -25.95 14.73 -14.66
C CYS A 347 -25.69 13.38 -15.34
N ASP A 348 -26.65 12.86 -16.11
CA ASP A 348 -26.53 11.56 -16.79
C ASP A 348 -25.50 11.55 -17.93
N GLN A 349 -25.30 12.67 -18.63
CA GLN A 349 -24.24 12.77 -19.65
C GLN A 349 -22.84 12.69 -19.04
N ILE A 350 -22.62 13.39 -17.93
CA ILE A 350 -21.31 13.43 -17.28
C ILE A 350 -21.06 12.12 -16.52
N LEU A 351 -22.02 11.70 -15.70
CA LEU A 351 -21.87 10.54 -14.81
C LEU A 351 -22.22 9.20 -15.47
N GLY A 352 -23.15 9.18 -16.44
CA GLY A 352 -23.66 7.96 -17.10
C GLY A 352 -23.00 7.60 -18.45
N GLY A 353 -22.10 8.44 -18.98
CA GLY A 353 -21.41 8.23 -20.25
C GLY A 353 -19.96 7.78 -20.08
N THR A 354 -19.63 6.59 -20.61
CA THR A 354 -18.32 5.91 -20.69
C THR A 354 -17.80 5.26 -19.40
N GLY A 355 -18.05 3.95 -19.23
CA GLY A 355 -17.11 3.05 -18.55
C GLY A 355 -17.63 2.18 -17.40
N GLN A 356 -18.72 2.53 -16.74
CA GLN A 356 -19.22 1.75 -15.59
C GLN A 356 -20.74 1.71 -15.56
N SER A 357 -21.32 0.57 -15.95
CA SER A 357 -22.76 0.24 -15.90
C SER A 357 -23.67 1.03 -16.85
N SER A 358 -24.53 0.33 -17.59
CA SER A 358 -25.55 0.90 -18.47
C SER A 358 -26.77 1.46 -17.71
N VAL A 359 -26.60 1.85 -16.44
CA VAL A 359 -27.69 2.28 -15.54
C VAL A 359 -27.35 3.67 -15.00
N PRO A 360 -28.22 4.68 -15.21
CA PRO A 360 -28.05 6.03 -14.66
C PRO A 360 -27.86 6.02 -13.14
N PRO A 361 -27.17 7.01 -12.56
CA PRO A 361 -27.06 7.14 -11.11
C PRO A 361 -28.44 7.22 -10.44
N LYS A 362 -28.54 6.67 -9.23
CA LYS A 362 -29.71 6.90 -8.38
C LYS A 362 -29.55 8.22 -7.64
N TYR A 363 -30.49 9.14 -7.84
CA TYR A 363 -30.54 10.43 -7.16
C TYR A 363 -31.64 10.41 -6.10
N MET A 364 -31.26 10.68 -4.84
CA MET A 364 -32.17 10.85 -3.72
C MET A 364 -32.19 12.33 -3.35
N THR A 365 -33.14 13.10 -3.89
CA THR A 365 -33.21 14.56 -3.67
C THR A 365 -34.12 14.90 -2.49
N ALA A 366 -33.69 15.81 -1.62
CA ALA A 366 -34.54 16.58 -0.72
C ALA A 366 -35.08 17.81 -1.46
N ALA A 367 -36.25 18.34 -1.06
CA ALA A 367 -36.77 19.56 -1.68
C ALA A 367 -36.39 20.80 -0.87
N GLY A 368 -35.83 21.79 -1.55
CA GLY A 368 -35.55 23.15 -1.07
C GLY A 368 -36.57 24.18 -1.57
N ASN A 369 -36.23 25.46 -1.40
CA ASN A 369 -37.13 26.56 -1.74
C ASN A 369 -37.33 26.75 -3.24
N HIS A 370 -36.36 26.36 -4.08
CA HIS A 370 -36.50 26.44 -5.54
C HIS A 370 -37.34 25.32 -6.14
N GLU A 371 -37.51 24.18 -5.44
CA GLU A 371 -38.41 23.11 -5.87
C GLU A 371 -39.89 23.53 -5.83
N LYS A 372 -40.24 24.53 -5.01
CA LYS A 372 -41.58 25.17 -4.96
C LYS A 372 -42.72 24.15 -4.81
N LEU A 373 -42.60 23.19 -3.90
CA LEU A 373 -43.58 22.12 -3.75
C LEU A 373 -45.00 22.65 -3.46
N GLU A 374 -45.13 23.73 -2.70
CA GLU A 374 -46.44 24.38 -2.40
C GLU A 374 -46.99 25.23 -3.56
N PHE A 375 -46.17 25.53 -4.58
CA PHE A 375 -46.53 26.43 -5.68
C PHE A 375 -46.53 25.70 -7.04
N GLY A 376 -46.88 24.41 -7.03
CA GLY A 376 -47.07 23.61 -8.24
C GLY A 376 -45.86 22.76 -8.66
N GLY A 377 -44.74 22.81 -7.93
CA GLY A 377 -43.55 21.98 -8.21
C GLY A 377 -43.66 20.52 -7.75
N LEU A 378 -44.58 20.21 -6.83
CA LEU A 378 -44.73 18.87 -6.22
C LEU A 378 -44.88 17.75 -7.24
N ALA A 379 -45.67 17.97 -8.30
CA ALA A 379 -45.89 16.96 -9.33
C ALA A 379 -44.59 16.64 -10.11
N ASN A 380 -43.79 17.66 -10.43
CA ASN A 380 -42.54 17.49 -11.17
C ASN A 380 -41.49 16.77 -10.29
N TRP A 381 -41.31 17.23 -9.05
CA TRP A 381 -40.38 16.62 -8.10
C TRP A 381 -40.74 15.15 -7.82
N ARG A 382 -42.03 14.85 -7.59
CA ARG A 382 -42.48 13.46 -7.43
C ARG A 382 -42.30 12.62 -8.69
N THR A 383 -42.51 13.21 -9.87
CA THR A 383 -42.29 12.50 -11.14
C THR A 383 -40.82 12.12 -11.29
N PHE A 384 -39.90 13.05 -10.99
CA PHE A 384 -38.47 12.78 -10.96
C PHE A 384 -38.11 11.66 -9.96
N MET A 385 -38.71 11.70 -8.76
CA MET A 385 -38.44 10.72 -7.69
C MET A 385 -39.15 9.36 -7.86
N SER A 386 -40.17 9.25 -8.71
CA SER A 386 -40.98 8.04 -8.88
C SER A 386 -40.20 6.81 -9.39
N GLY A 387 -39.05 7.02 -10.03
CA GLY A 387 -38.12 5.95 -10.41
C GLY A 387 -37.09 5.57 -9.34
N GLN A 388 -37.02 6.32 -8.24
CA GLN A 388 -35.97 6.23 -7.22
C GLN A 388 -36.52 5.81 -5.85
N VAL A 389 -37.74 6.24 -5.51
CA VAL A 389 -38.37 6.03 -4.19
C VAL A 389 -39.69 5.28 -4.34
N THR A 390 -39.90 4.26 -3.52
CA THR A 390 -41.09 3.40 -3.58
C THR A 390 -42.24 3.86 -2.68
N GLN A 391 -41.95 4.66 -1.65
CA GLN A 391 -42.94 5.14 -0.69
C GLN A 391 -42.56 6.51 -0.16
N PHE A 392 -43.52 7.43 -0.18
CA PHE A 392 -43.39 8.72 0.49
C PHE A 392 -44.19 8.76 1.80
N GLY A 393 -43.86 9.73 2.65
CA GLY A 393 -44.68 10.10 3.79
C GLY A 393 -46.06 10.62 3.40
N ASN A 394 -46.90 10.90 4.40
CA ASN A 394 -48.34 11.13 4.22
C ASN A 394 -48.68 12.33 3.32
N ASP A 395 -47.83 13.36 3.27
CA ASP A 395 -47.99 14.54 2.40
C ASP A 395 -47.20 14.44 1.08
N GLY A 396 -46.46 13.35 0.92
CA GLY A 396 -45.51 13.02 -0.13
C GLY A 396 -44.45 14.05 -0.46
N LYS A 397 -43.91 14.74 0.56
CA LYS A 397 -42.77 15.68 0.45
C LYS A 397 -41.48 15.16 1.07
N TYR A 398 -41.57 14.10 1.88
CA TYR A 398 -40.46 13.48 2.60
C TYR A 398 -40.54 11.95 2.48
N PHE A 399 -39.42 11.26 2.71
CA PHE A 399 -39.33 9.81 2.60
C PHE A 399 -38.16 9.26 3.42
N THR A 400 -38.16 7.95 3.65
CA THR A 400 -37.07 7.21 4.31
C THR A 400 -36.62 6.10 3.38
N PHE A 401 -35.32 5.84 3.35
CA PHE A 401 -34.79 4.64 2.71
C PHE A 401 -33.63 4.09 3.53
N ASP A 402 -33.43 2.77 3.42
CA ASP A 402 -32.30 2.09 4.03
C ASP A 402 -31.32 1.67 2.93
N TYR A 403 -30.03 1.75 3.21
CA TYR A 403 -28.98 1.16 2.37
C TYR A 403 -27.97 0.48 3.27
N GLU A 404 -27.78 -0.82 3.07
CA GLU A 404 -26.93 -1.67 3.93
C GLU A 404 -27.25 -1.49 5.43
N ASP A 405 -26.28 -1.01 6.21
CA ASP A 405 -26.36 -0.78 7.65
C ASP A 405 -26.71 0.67 8.03
N ALA A 406 -27.15 1.48 7.06
CA ALA A 406 -27.56 2.87 7.26
C ALA A 406 -29.05 3.10 6.99
N ARG A 407 -29.63 4.04 7.74
CA ARG A 407 -30.95 4.63 7.51
C ARG A 407 -30.80 6.10 7.12
N PHE A 408 -31.53 6.49 6.07
CA PHE A 408 -31.61 7.86 5.58
C PHE A 408 -33.03 8.39 5.72
N VAL A 409 -33.19 9.50 6.43
CA VAL A 409 -34.48 10.21 6.56
C VAL A 409 -34.39 11.53 5.82
N VAL A 410 -35.09 11.64 4.70
CA VAL A 410 -35.09 12.81 3.82
C VAL A 410 -36.35 13.63 4.08
N LEU A 411 -36.17 14.88 4.50
CA LEU A 411 -37.20 15.75 5.05
C LEU A 411 -37.39 17.02 4.19
N TYR A 412 -38.48 17.74 4.44
CA TYR A 412 -38.88 18.97 3.76
C TYR A 412 -38.76 20.17 4.70
N SER A 413 -37.90 21.13 4.36
CA SER A 413 -37.51 22.23 5.26
C SER A 413 -38.28 23.54 5.11
N GLU A 414 -39.18 23.65 4.13
CA GLU A 414 -39.91 24.91 3.91
C GLU A 414 -41.08 25.14 4.89
N THR A 415 -41.21 24.28 5.90
CA THR A 415 -42.17 24.42 6.99
C THR A 415 -41.45 24.51 8.34
N GLU A 416 -41.57 25.66 9.01
CA GLU A 416 -40.91 25.90 10.31
C GLU A 416 -41.44 24.98 11.43
N ASN A 417 -42.71 24.59 11.36
CA ASN A 417 -43.35 23.71 12.35
C ASN A 417 -44.31 22.74 11.67
N ASP A 418 -44.01 21.44 11.76
CA ASP A 418 -44.82 20.38 11.17
C ASP A 418 -44.78 19.15 12.08
N ALA A 419 -45.76 19.05 12.97
CA ALA A 419 -45.85 17.96 13.95
C ALA A 419 -45.99 16.57 13.28
N ALA A 420 -46.60 16.49 12.09
CA ALA A 420 -46.77 15.22 11.39
C ALA A 420 -45.42 14.75 10.81
N GLN A 421 -44.63 15.68 10.27
CA GLN A 421 -43.29 15.40 9.78
C GLN A 421 -42.30 15.11 10.92
N GLN A 422 -42.40 15.84 12.03
CA GLN A 422 -41.60 15.56 13.24
C GLN A 422 -41.89 14.16 13.78
N GLN A 423 -43.16 13.77 13.88
CA GLN A 423 -43.53 12.43 14.30
C GLN A 423 -43.04 11.37 13.32
N TYR A 424 -43.10 11.65 12.01
CA TYR A 424 -42.54 10.76 10.99
C TYR A 424 -41.03 10.54 11.19
N TYR A 425 -40.27 11.61 11.44
CA TYR A 425 -38.85 11.50 11.76
C TYR A 425 -38.61 10.66 13.03
N LEU A 426 -39.34 10.94 14.11
CA LEU A 426 -39.24 10.17 15.36
C LEU A 426 -39.58 8.69 15.18
N ASP A 427 -40.60 8.38 14.37
CA ASP A 427 -40.98 7.00 14.08
C ASP A 427 -39.95 6.29 13.18
N ALA A 428 -39.33 7.00 12.23
CA ALA A 428 -38.29 6.47 11.37
C ALA A 428 -37.03 6.06 12.15
N ILE A 429 -36.75 6.73 13.27
CA ILE A 429 -35.55 6.45 14.09
C ILE A 429 -35.85 5.57 15.30
N LYS A 430 -37.10 5.52 15.76
CA LYS A 430 -37.55 4.66 16.85
C LYS A 430 -37.42 3.18 16.46
N ASN A 431 -36.72 2.40 17.30
CA ASN A 431 -36.43 0.98 17.06
C ASN A 431 -35.70 0.69 15.73
N ASN A 432 -34.95 1.67 15.21
CA ASN A 432 -34.13 1.48 14.02
C ASN A 432 -33.01 0.45 14.31
N PRO A 433 -32.96 -0.69 13.58
CA PRO A 433 -31.88 -1.67 13.77
C PRO A 433 -30.60 -1.30 13.00
N LYS A 434 -30.62 -0.21 12.21
CA LYS A 434 -29.48 0.24 11.42
C LYS A 434 -28.47 0.95 12.30
N LYS A 435 -27.19 0.76 11.95
CA LYS A 435 -26.04 1.26 12.70
C LYS A 435 -25.86 2.76 12.50
N TRP A 436 -25.99 3.21 11.26
CA TRP A 436 -25.84 4.61 10.88
C TRP A 436 -27.20 5.26 10.65
N LEU A 437 -27.35 6.50 11.11
CA LEU A 437 -28.55 7.30 10.94
C LEU A 437 -28.19 8.68 10.37
N PHE A 438 -28.66 8.94 9.14
CA PHE A 438 -28.48 10.20 8.44
C PHE A 438 -29.81 10.91 8.24
N ALA A 439 -29.84 12.21 8.51
CA ALA A 439 -30.95 13.07 8.13
C ALA A 439 -30.52 13.98 6.96
N VAL A 440 -31.45 14.25 6.04
CA VAL A 440 -31.25 15.19 4.92
C VAL A 440 -32.33 16.24 5.01
N TRP A 441 -31.93 17.50 5.05
CA TRP A 441 -32.77 18.65 5.35
C TRP A 441 -32.22 19.89 4.64
N HIS A 442 -32.98 20.65 3.87
CA HIS A 442 -32.36 21.67 3.01
C HIS A 442 -31.85 22.92 3.77
N LYS A 443 -32.67 23.58 4.61
CA LYS A 443 -32.31 24.84 5.31
C LYS A 443 -31.44 24.66 6.57
N PRO A 444 -30.42 25.49 6.82
CA PRO A 444 -29.61 25.42 8.05
C PRO A 444 -30.42 25.42 9.35
N ILE A 445 -30.15 24.46 10.24
CA ILE A 445 -30.81 24.35 11.56
C ILE A 445 -29.98 24.93 12.72
N PHE A 446 -28.83 25.53 12.44
CA PHE A 446 -27.97 26.22 13.41
C PHE A 446 -27.65 27.63 12.90
N ASP A 447 -27.24 28.51 13.81
CA ASP A 447 -26.95 29.90 13.45
C ASP A 447 -25.75 29.96 12.49
N PHE A 448 -26.05 30.34 11.25
CA PHE A 448 -25.09 30.56 10.17
C PHE A 448 -25.10 32.03 9.70
N GLY A 449 -25.60 32.93 10.55
CA GLY A 449 -25.75 34.34 10.26
C GLY A 449 -27.10 34.71 9.63
N PRO A 450 -27.42 36.02 9.62
CA PRO A 450 -28.79 36.53 9.44
C PRO A 450 -29.35 36.39 8.02
N LYS A 451 -28.54 36.01 7.03
CA LYS A 451 -28.97 35.91 5.62
C LYS A 451 -29.71 34.61 5.30
N VAL A 452 -29.44 33.54 6.05
CA VAL A 452 -29.95 32.19 5.75
C VAL A 452 -30.42 31.41 6.98
N TYR A 453 -30.24 31.98 8.18
CA TYR A 453 -30.72 31.38 9.41
C TYR A 453 -32.18 31.76 9.69
N GLU A 454 -33.03 30.75 9.86
CA GLU A 454 -34.43 30.90 10.26
C GLU A 454 -34.62 30.43 11.71
N ALA A 455 -34.76 31.39 12.65
CA ALA A 455 -34.85 31.08 14.07
C ALA A 455 -36.02 30.15 14.44
N GLY A 456 -37.13 30.19 13.69
CA GLY A 456 -38.27 29.30 13.86
C GLY A 456 -37.93 27.84 13.60
N ILE A 457 -37.11 27.55 12.59
CA ILE A 457 -36.65 26.18 12.28
C ILE A 457 -35.82 25.64 13.45
N HIS A 458 -34.82 26.40 13.93
CA HIS A 458 -33.99 25.97 15.06
C HIS A 458 -34.81 25.68 16.32
N GLN A 459 -35.75 26.57 16.65
CA GLN A 459 -36.60 26.43 17.84
C GLN A 459 -37.49 25.17 17.80
N ASN A 460 -38.04 24.84 16.63
CA ASN A 460 -39.00 23.75 16.50
C ASN A 460 -38.35 22.40 16.17
N TRP A 461 -37.23 22.41 15.44
CA TRP A 461 -36.55 21.19 14.96
C TRP A 461 -35.25 20.86 15.70
N GLY A 462 -34.69 21.80 16.46
CA GLY A 462 -33.50 21.54 17.28
C GLY A 462 -33.69 20.36 18.23
N ALA A 463 -34.75 20.37 19.04
CA ALA A 463 -35.01 19.26 19.96
C ALA A 463 -35.26 17.90 19.26
N PRO A 464 -36.13 17.80 18.23
CA PRO A 464 -36.27 16.57 17.45
C PRO A 464 -34.95 16.00 16.95
N PHE A 465 -34.08 16.83 16.36
CA PHE A 465 -32.81 16.40 15.81
C PHE A 465 -31.76 16.06 16.90
N TYR A 466 -31.54 16.97 17.86
CA TYR A 466 -30.49 16.81 18.88
C TYR A 466 -30.81 15.73 19.91
N GLN A 467 -32.05 15.61 20.38
CA GLN A 467 -32.38 14.67 21.46
C GLN A 467 -32.38 13.21 21.01
N ASN A 468 -32.57 12.96 19.71
CA ASN A 468 -32.76 11.61 19.18
C ASN A 468 -31.55 11.05 18.40
N GLY A 469 -30.49 11.84 18.25
CA GLY A 469 -29.11 11.35 18.06
C GLY A 469 -28.85 10.61 16.75
N GLY A 470 -29.14 11.28 15.63
CA GLY A 470 -28.53 10.91 14.35
C GLY A 470 -27.02 11.15 14.36
N ASP A 471 -26.30 10.48 13.47
CA ASP A 471 -24.85 10.63 13.35
C ASP A 471 -24.50 11.95 12.63
N ILE A 472 -25.14 12.22 11.50
CA ILE A 472 -24.96 13.44 10.68
C ILE A 472 -26.27 13.93 10.08
N ILE A 473 -26.44 15.26 10.02
CA ILE A 473 -27.50 15.94 9.26
C ILE A 473 -26.88 16.72 8.10
N PHE A 474 -27.34 16.46 6.88
CA PHE A 474 -26.88 17.12 5.66
C PHE A 474 -27.84 18.22 5.21
N MET A 475 -27.29 19.39 4.88
CA MET A 475 -28.01 20.61 4.51
C MET A 475 -27.41 21.34 3.32
N GLY A 476 -28.20 22.23 2.71
CA GLY A 476 -27.84 23.11 1.59
C GLY A 476 -28.15 24.57 1.91
N HIS A 477 -28.79 25.28 0.97
CA HIS A 477 -29.34 26.65 1.02
C HIS A 477 -28.29 27.78 1.15
N ALA A 478 -27.31 27.56 2.03
CA ALA A 478 -26.26 28.53 2.35
C ALA A 478 -25.22 28.73 1.23
N HIS A 479 -25.29 27.96 0.14
CA HIS A 479 -24.34 27.95 -0.98
C HIS A 479 -22.86 27.81 -0.56
N GLN A 480 -22.60 27.03 0.50
CA GLN A 480 -21.30 26.92 1.15
C GLN A 480 -21.05 25.50 1.67
N TYR A 481 -19.80 25.19 2.03
CA TYR A 481 -19.43 24.01 2.78
C TYR A 481 -19.08 24.35 4.23
N VAL A 482 -19.79 23.74 5.18
CA VAL A 482 -19.55 23.94 6.62
C VAL A 482 -19.74 22.63 7.36
N ARG A 483 -18.90 22.38 8.36
CA ARG A 483 -19.07 21.28 9.30
C ARG A 483 -18.91 21.77 10.73
N THR A 484 -19.81 21.34 11.60
CA THR A 484 -19.75 21.67 13.04
C THR A 484 -19.02 20.59 13.84
N VAL A 485 -18.61 20.92 15.08
CA VAL A 485 -18.42 19.91 16.13
C VAL A 485 -19.73 19.12 16.34
N LYS A 486 -19.65 17.97 17.05
CA LYS A 486 -20.86 17.30 17.55
C LYS A 486 -21.59 18.23 18.53
N LEU A 487 -22.83 18.58 18.20
CA LEU A 487 -23.71 19.34 19.10
C LEU A 487 -24.44 18.38 20.03
N ASN A 488 -24.51 18.72 21.33
CA ASN A 488 -25.14 17.89 22.35
C ASN A 488 -26.68 17.94 22.27
N LEU A 489 -27.37 17.23 23.17
CA LEU A 489 -28.84 17.11 23.19
C LEU A 489 -29.59 18.46 23.37
N ASN A 490 -28.88 19.52 23.79
CA ASN A 490 -29.43 20.87 23.98
C ASN A 490 -29.03 21.84 22.85
N GLY A 491 -28.29 21.38 21.84
CA GLY A 491 -27.78 22.24 20.76
C GLY A 491 -26.56 23.08 21.17
N GLU A 492 -25.87 22.71 22.25
CA GLU A 492 -24.65 23.38 22.75
C GLU A 492 -23.39 22.59 22.35
N MET A 493 -22.21 23.21 22.47
CA MET A 493 -20.92 22.50 22.31
C MET A 493 -20.88 21.31 23.26
N ASN A 494 -20.62 20.13 22.72
CA ASN A 494 -20.31 18.97 23.53
C ASN A 494 -18.92 19.16 24.17
N PRO A 495 -18.75 19.05 25.49
CA PRO A 495 -17.44 19.19 26.11
C PRO A 495 -16.43 18.18 25.54
N PRO A 496 -15.12 18.50 25.46
CA PRO A 496 -14.10 17.71 24.76
C PRO A 496 -13.92 16.25 25.21
N LEU A 497 -14.61 15.82 26.28
CA LEU A 497 -14.43 14.55 26.97
C LEU A 497 -15.56 13.53 26.74
N ASP A 498 -16.60 13.85 25.94
CA ASP A 498 -17.64 12.88 25.55
C ASP A 498 -17.78 12.76 24.01
N PRO A 499 -16.89 12.00 23.34
CA PRO A 499 -16.93 11.85 21.88
C PRO A 499 -18.13 11.05 21.34
N ILE A 500 -18.99 10.50 22.22
CA ILE A 500 -20.01 9.51 21.86
C ILE A 500 -21.44 10.10 21.87
N ASN A 501 -21.67 11.26 22.50
CA ASN A 501 -23.02 11.85 22.62
C ASN A 501 -23.22 13.19 21.88
N GLY A 502 -23.50 13.16 20.57
CA GLY A 502 -23.94 14.36 19.82
C GLY A 502 -24.09 14.14 18.31
N THR A 503 -24.68 15.12 17.61
CA THR A 503 -24.96 15.06 16.17
C THR A 503 -24.16 16.12 15.40
N THR A 504 -23.53 15.71 14.29
CA THR A 504 -22.78 16.63 13.42
C THR A 504 -23.71 17.27 12.40
N GLN A 505 -23.54 18.56 12.16
CA GLN A 505 -24.24 19.31 11.12
C GLN A 505 -23.28 19.56 9.95
N VAL A 506 -23.73 19.27 8.73
CA VAL A 506 -22.94 19.48 7.51
C VAL A 506 -23.76 20.25 6.48
N ILE A 507 -23.30 21.45 6.13
CA ILE A 507 -23.80 22.19 4.97
C ILE A 507 -22.91 21.80 3.77
N THR A 508 -23.50 21.39 2.66
CA THR A 508 -22.83 20.99 1.42
C THR A 508 -23.51 21.62 0.19
N GLY A 509 -23.91 22.89 0.32
CA GLY A 509 -24.65 23.64 -0.70
C GLY A 509 -23.77 24.33 -1.76
N ASN A 510 -22.46 24.10 -1.77
CA ASN A 510 -21.56 24.68 -2.77
C ASN A 510 -21.55 23.87 -4.10
N GLY A 511 -22.67 23.26 -4.49
CA GLY A 511 -22.75 22.33 -5.62
C GLY A 511 -22.83 22.98 -7.01
N GLY A 512 -23.18 24.26 -7.10
CA GLY A 512 -23.17 25.00 -8.38
C GLY A 512 -23.81 26.39 -8.36
N ALA A 513 -24.68 26.70 -7.42
CA ALA A 513 -25.27 28.02 -7.25
C ALA A 513 -24.24 29.06 -6.77
N PRO A 514 -24.36 30.35 -7.13
CA PRO A 514 -23.39 31.39 -6.80
C PRO A 514 -23.07 31.43 -5.31
N LEU A 515 -21.78 31.26 -5.02
CA LEU A 515 -21.24 31.39 -3.67
C LEU A 515 -21.41 32.84 -3.23
N TYR A 516 -21.77 33.05 -1.96
CA TYR A 516 -21.83 34.38 -1.37
C TYR A 516 -21.05 34.43 -0.05
N PRO A 517 -20.54 35.61 0.34
CA PRO A 517 -19.73 35.75 1.53
C PRO A 517 -20.52 35.34 2.78
N VAL A 518 -19.91 34.48 3.59
CA VAL A 518 -20.33 34.26 4.98
C VAL A 518 -19.78 35.44 5.79
N ASP A 519 -20.60 36.08 6.62
CA ASP A 519 -20.12 37.14 7.49
C ASP A 519 -19.06 36.56 8.44
N GLU A 520 -17.90 37.20 8.54
CA GLU A 520 -16.72 36.78 9.33
C GLU A 520 -17.04 36.60 10.83
N ASN A 521 -18.18 37.12 11.28
CA ASN A 521 -18.70 37.07 12.65
C ASN A 521 -19.80 36.01 12.84
N SER A 522 -20.10 35.17 11.86
CA SER A 522 -21.19 34.17 11.94
C SER A 522 -20.86 32.98 12.85
N ASP A 523 -19.60 32.74 13.18
CA ASP A 523 -19.19 31.78 14.22
C ASP A 523 -19.20 32.40 15.63
N GLY A 524 -20.22 33.20 15.92
CA GLY A 524 -20.37 33.90 17.21
C GLY A 524 -20.39 32.98 18.43
N ASN A 525 -20.48 31.65 18.22
CA ASN A 525 -20.54 30.63 19.25
C ASN A 525 -19.45 29.54 19.17
N GLY A 526 -18.56 29.55 18.15
CA GLY A 526 -17.40 28.62 18.08
C GLY A 526 -17.72 27.18 17.67
N TYR A 527 -18.84 26.93 16.99
CA TYR A 527 -19.29 25.56 16.67
C TYR A 527 -18.71 25.02 15.34
N MET A 528 -18.27 25.90 14.44
CA MET A 528 -17.84 25.54 13.09
C MET A 528 -16.36 25.13 13.07
N VAL A 529 -16.05 23.92 12.59
CA VAL A 529 -14.67 23.39 12.58
C VAL A 529 -14.07 23.28 11.18
N ALA A 530 -14.90 23.26 10.15
CA ALA A 530 -14.49 23.39 8.76
C ALA A 530 -15.45 24.32 8.02
N TYR A 531 -14.89 25.18 7.16
CA TYR A 531 -15.64 26.21 6.44
C TYR A 531 -14.96 26.54 5.09
N SER A 532 -15.74 27.11 4.16
CA SER A 532 -15.50 27.15 2.71
C SER A 532 -14.34 28.00 2.16
N PHE A 533 -13.15 27.92 2.74
CA PHE A 533 -11.97 28.56 2.15
C PHE A 533 -10.96 27.54 1.66
N ASP A 534 -10.45 27.76 0.46
CA ASP A 534 -9.26 27.06 -0.01
C ASP A 534 -7.98 27.60 0.66
N GLN A 535 -6.85 26.96 0.37
CA GLN A 535 -5.53 27.37 0.86
C GLN A 535 -5.13 28.82 0.49
N ASN A 536 -5.88 29.48 -0.40
CA ASN A 536 -5.70 30.87 -0.82
C ASN A 536 -6.79 31.80 -0.24
N ASN A 537 -7.56 31.33 0.74
CA ASN A 537 -8.69 32.04 1.34
C ASN A 537 -9.80 32.40 0.33
N SER A 538 -10.01 31.55 -0.68
CA SER A 538 -11.04 31.73 -1.72
C SER A 538 -12.18 30.75 -1.56
N TRP A 539 -13.40 31.22 -1.83
CA TRP A 539 -14.61 30.39 -1.88
C TRP A 539 -14.52 29.36 -3.02
N PHE A 540 -15.00 28.13 -2.78
CA PHE A 540 -14.92 27.06 -3.76
C PHE A 540 -16.22 26.25 -3.90
N TYR A 541 -16.45 25.73 -5.10
CA TYR A 541 -17.51 24.75 -5.39
C TYR A 541 -17.04 23.35 -5.04
N GLY A 542 -17.95 22.45 -4.63
CA GLY A 542 -17.57 21.14 -4.14
C GLY A 542 -18.71 20.15 -3.90
N TYR A 543 -18.35 19.00 -3.34
CA TYR A 543 -19.27 17.94 -2.93
C TYR A 543 -18.68 17.12 -1.77
N THR A 544 -19.54 16.44 -1.02
CA THR A 544 -19.14 15.60 0.12
C THR A 544 -19.25 14.13 -0.24
N GLU A 545 -18.16 13.38 -0.09
CA GLU A 545 -18.12 11.91 -0.19
C GLU A 545 -18.21 11.31 1.21
N LEU A 546 -19.05 10.30 1.37
CA LEU A 546 -19.13 9.49 2.57
C LEU A 546 -18.75 8.05 2.24
N THR A 547 -17.81 7.49 3.01
CA THR A 547 -17.44 6.07 2.94
C THR A 547 -17.78 5.40 4.26
N VAL A 548 -18.73 4.47 4.25
CA VAL A 548 -19.00 3.60 5.39
C VAL A 548 -18.08 2.38 5.29
N ASP A 549 -17.38 2.07 6.39
CA ASP A 549 -16.44 0.96 6.52
C ASP A 549 -16.57 0.35 7.93
N GLY A 550 -17.48 -0.61 8.10
CA GLY A 550 -17.71 -1.22 9.41
C GLY A 550 -18.39 -0.29 10.40
N ASP A 551 -17.73 -0.07 11.52
CA ASP A 551 -18.11 0.88 12.58
C ASP A 551 -17.42 2.23 12.38
N THR A 552 -16.94 2.51 11.17
CA THR A 552 -16.28 3.77 10.85
C THR A 552 -16.92 4.41 9.63
N LEU A 553 -17.20 5.70 9.73
CA LEU A 553 -17.69 6.53 8.64
C LEU A 553 -16.64 7.60 8.34
N TYR A 554 -16.13 7.61 7.12
CA TYR A 554 -15.22 8.65 6.64
C TYR A 554 -16.02 9.69 5.85
N LEU A 555 -15.89 10.95 6.24
CA LEU A 555 -16.39 12.10 5.50
C LEU A 555 -15.22 12.79 4.82
N ARG A 556 -15.33 13.06 3.52
CA ARG A 556 -14.38 13.89 2.77
C ARG A 556 -15.13 14.90 1.92
N HIS A 557 -14.76 16.17 2.01
CA HIS A 557 -15.30 17.19 1.11
C HIS A 557 -14.29 17.50 0.01
N PHE A 558 -14.70 17.38 -1.25
CA PHE A 558 -13.88 17.64 -2.43
C PHE A 558 -14.29 18.96 -3.06
N SER A 559 -13.31 19.74 -3.51
CA SER A 559 -13.55 20.84 -4.43
C SER A 559 -13.89 20.34 -5.84
N ALA A 560 -14.45 21.22 -6.67
CA ALA A 560 -14.72 20.99 -8.09
C ALA A 560 -13.45 20.67 -8.92
N ASN A 561 -12.27 20.96 -8.38
CA ASN A 561 -10.98 20.61 -8.99
C ASN A 561 -10.41 19.27 -8.51
N GLY A 562 -11.10 18.57 -7.60
CA GLY A 562 -10.69 17.26 -7.07
C GLY A 562 -9.76 17.31 -5.86
N VAL A 563 -9.53 18.49 -5.28
CA VAL A 563 -8.74 18.64 -4.04
C VAL A 563 -9.62 18.34 -2.83
N VAL A 564 -9.12 17.53 -1.90
CA VAL A 564 -9.77 17.30 -0.58
C VAL A 564 -9.61 18.56 0.28
N MET A 565 -10.73 19.14 0.67
CA MET A 565 -10.81 20.40 1.43
C MET A 565 -11.05 20.17 2.92
N ASP A 566 -11.70 19.06 3.27
CA ASP A 566 -11.96 18.64 4.64
C ASP A 566 -12.08 17.12 4.71
N GLU A 567 -11.66 16.54 5.83
CA GLU A 567 -11.73 15.10 6.11
C GLU A 567 -12.00 14.87 7.60
N GLU A 568 -12.93 13.97 7.91
CA GLU A 568 -13.31 13.63 9.28
C GLU A 568 -13.69 12.15 9.40
N VAL A 569 -13.50 11.58 10.59
CA VAL A 569 -13.81 10.17 10.88
C VAL A 569 -14.81 10.08 12.03
N TYR A 570 -15.90 9.33 11.81
CA TYR A 570 -16.96 9.10 12.79
C TYR A 570 -17.03 7.64 13.20
N TYR A 571 -17.52 7.42 14.42
CA TYR A 571 -17.90 6.13 14.98
C TYR A 571 -19.39 6.18 15.36
N PRO A 572 -20.13 5.05 15.30
CA PRO A 572 -21.57 5.03 15.49
C PRO A 572 -21.98 5.43 16.91
N ASN A 573 -23.02 6.25 17.01
CA ASN A 573 -23.60 6.64 18.31
C ASN A 573 -24.39 5.46 18.93
N HIS A 574 -23.79 4.71 19.86
CA HIS A 574 -24.50 3.66 20.62
C HIS A 574 -25.47 4.28 21.64
N LYS A 575 -26.75 4.47 21.28
CA LYS A 575 -27.79 4.75 22.28
C LYS A 575 -28.22 3.45 22.97
N HIS A 576 -28.31 3.45 24.31
CA HIS A 576 -29.33 2.79 25.17
C HIS A 576 -28.82 2.41 26.59
N ASN A 577 -28.62 3.41 27.47
CA ASN A 577 -28.94 3.45 28.92
C ASN A 577 -28.07 4.50 29.65
N VAL A 578 -28.65 5.63 30.06
CA VAL A 578 -27.95 6.66 30.85
C VAL A 578 -28.43 6.62 32.30
N GLY A 579 -27.49 6.49 33.25
CA GLY A 579 -27.71 6.97 34.61
C GLY A 579 -26.87 6.38 35.75
N VAL A 580 -26.36 5.13 35.66
CA VAL A 580 -25.74 4.46 36.82
C VAL A 580 -24.22 4.38 36.66
N HIS A 581 -23.49 4.92 37.64
CA HIS A 581 -22.03 4.79 37.77
C HIS A 581 -21.66 4.07 39.07
N PHE A 582 -20.56 3.30 39.07
CA PHE A 582 -20.04 2.57 40.21
C PHE A 582 -18.61 3.00 40.57
N HIS A 583 -18.26 2.89 41.87
CA HIS A 583 -16.91 3.15 42.36
C HIS A 583 -16.04 1.89 42.32
N LEU A 584 -14.74 2.09 42.03
CA LEU A 584 -13.69 1.08 42.12
C LEU A 584 -12.60 1.54 43.09
N SER A 585 -12.42 0.79 44.19
CA SER A 585 -11.38 1.02 45.19
C SER A 585 -10.25 0.00 45.05
N THR A 586 -9.00 0.45 45.14
CA THR A 586 -7.81 -0.39 45.05
C THR A 586 -6.95 -0.25 46.31
N GLN A 587 -6.39 -1.35 46.81
CA GLN A 587 -5.47 -1.40 47.96
C GLN A 587 -4.20 -2.19 47.61
N THR A 588 -3.13 -1.98 48.38
CA THR A 588 -1.85 -2.69 48.22
C THR A 588 -1.37 -3.29 49.54
N VAL A 589 -0.87 -4.52 49.50
CA VAL A 589 -0.15 -5.19 50.60
C VAL A 589 1.29 -5.42 50.14
N GLY A 590 2.29 -4.98 50.91
CA GLY A 590 3.70 -4.92 50.47
C GLY A 590 4.03 -3.59 49.78
N SER A 591 5.14 -3.54 49.03
CA SER A 591 5.59 -2.32 48.34
C SER A 591 5.37 -2.38 46.82
N GLY A 592 4.50 -1.50 46.32
CA GLY A 592 4.13 -1.36 44.92
C GLY A 592 2.93 -0.43 44.77
N GLU A 593 2.45 -0.26 43.54
CA GLU A 593 1.27 0.56 43.21
C GLU A 593 0.31 -0.15 42.26
N VAL A 594 -0.92 0.35 42.16
CA VAL A 594 -1.94 -0.15 41.21
C VAL A 594 -2.38 1.00 40.30
N LEU A 595 -2.13 0.86 39.01
CA LEU A 595 -2.57 1.80 37.96
C LEU A 595 -3.92 1.37 37.39
N LYS A 596 -4.79 2.34 37.08
CA LYS A 596 -6.14 2.16 36.53
C LYS A 596 -6.24 2.75 35.13
N SER A 597 -6.87 2.03 34.19
CA SER A 597 -7.17 2.52 32.85
C SER A 597 -8.59 2.15 32.40
N PRO A 598 -9.50 3.11 32.17
CA PRO A 598 -9.32 4.55 32.38
C PRO A 598 -9.15 4.90 33.87
N SER A 599 -8.53 6.05 34.19
CA SER A 599 -8.19 6.47 35.56
C SER A 599 -9.28 7.37 36.17
N ASP A 600 -10.52 6.89 36.20
CA ASP A 600 -11.66 7.68 36.67
C ASP A 600 -12.01 7.41 38.15
N SER A 601 -12.72 8.36 38.78
CA SER A 601 -13.23 8.22 40.16
C SER A 601 -14.48 7.34 40.26
N THR A 602 -15.24 7.24 39.16
CA THR A 602 -16.47 6.47 39.01
C THR A 602 -16.59 6.01 37.56
N TYR A 603 -17.20 4.85 37.33
CA TYR A 603 -17.29 4.24 36.01
C TYR A 603 -18.75 3.92 35.68
N PRO A 604 -19.24 4.21 34.46
CA PRO A 604 -20.57 3.78 34.03
C PRO A 604 -20.78 2.27 34.16
N ILE A 605 -22.03 1.83 34.36
CA ILE A 605 -22.38 0.41 34.33
C ILE A 605 -21.92 -0.26 33.02
N GLY A 606 -21.29 -1.42 33.15
CA GLY A 606 -20.73 -2.19 32.02
C GLY A 606 -19.35 -1.74 31.57
N SER A 607 -18.78 -0.67 32.16
CA SER A 607 -17.42 -0.23 31.84
C SER A 607 -16.39 -1.32 32.15
N ARG A 608 -15.34 -1.37 31.35
CA ARG A 608 -14.17 -2.24 31.59
C ARG A 608 -13.02 -1.38 32.09
N VAL A 609 -12.43 -1.76 33.23
CA VAL A 609 -11.28 -1.06 33.82
C VAL A 609 -10.11 -2.03 33.91
N VAL A 610 -8.99 -1.66 33.29
CA VAL A 610 -7.73 -2.44 33.34
C VAL A 610 -6.92 -2.00 34.57
N LEU A 611 -6.52 -2.97 35.38
CA LEU A 611 -5.66 -2.79 36.55
C LEU A 611 -4.26 -3.33 36.28
N THR A 612 -3.24 -2.53 36.54
CA THR A 612 -1.83 -2.92 36.44
C THR A 612 -1.13 -2.77 37.78
N ALA A 613 -0.65 -3.87 38.35
CA ALA A 613 0.20 -3.85 39.54
C ALA A 613 1.65 -3.57 39.16
N VAL A 614 2.28 -2.57 39.77
CA VAL A 614 3.67 -2.17 39.53
C VAL A 614 4.47 -2.36 40.82
N PRO A 615 5.30 -3.42 40.92
CA PRO A 615 6.13 -3.64 42.11
C PRO A 615 7.19 -2.54 42.31
N ALA A 616 7.46 -2.20 43.57
CA ALA A 616 8.62 -1.36 43.90
C ALA A 616 9.94 -2.09 43.59
N LEU A 617 11.05 -1.35 43.45
CA LEU A 617 12.36 -1.96 43.23
C LEU A 617 12.71 -2.89 44.41
N GLY A 618 13.11 -4.13 44.11
CA GLY A 618 13.34 -5.17 45.12
C GLY A 618 12.11 -6.01 45.49
N TRP A 619 10.94 -5.74 44.88
CA TRP A 619 9.68 -6.43 45.18
C TRP A 619 9.10 -7.11 43.93
N LYS A 620 8.28 -8.15 44.14
CA LYS A 620 7.54 -8.87 43.10
C LYS A 620 6.05 -8.88 43.40
N PHE A 621 5.23 -8.95 42.35
CA PHE A 621 3.78 -9.12 42.48
C PHE A 621 3.43 -10.58 42.76
N ASP A 622 2.59 -10.81 43.76
CA ASP A 622 2.16 -12.15 44.21
C ASP A 622 0.69 -12.45 43.91
N GLY A 623 -0.13 -11.46 43.51
CA GLY A 623 -1.51 -11.69 43.07
C GLY A 623 -2.54 -10.64 43.49
N TRP A 624 -3.70 -10.72 42.86
CA TRP A 624 -4.91 -9.96 43.18
C TRP A 624 -5.81 -10.73 44.15
N SER A 625 -6.53 -9.99 45.00
CA SER A 625 -7.60 -10.51 45.86
C SER A 625 -8.74 -9.50 46.03
N GLY A 626 -9.89 -9.95 46.54
CA GLY A 626 -11.12 -9.15 46.63
C GLY A 626 -12.07 -9.45 45.47
N ASP A 627 -12.61 -8.41 44.84
CA ASP A 627 -13.53 -8.56 43.69
C ASP A 627 -12.84 -8.90 42.35
N LEU A 628 -11.50 -8.98 42.37
CA LEU A 628 -10.64 -9.52 41.32
C LEU A 628 -9.62 -10.43 41.98
N THR A 629 -9.39 -11.62 41.41
CA THR A 629 -8.54 -12.65 42.00
C THR A 629 -7.66 -13.30 40.94
N GLY A 630 -6.43 -13.64 41.29
CA GLY A 630 -5.53 -14.39 40.40
C GLY A 630 -4.15 -13.76 40.32
N LEU A 631 -3.33 -14.27 39.40
CA LEU A 631 -1.94 -13.85 39.21
C LEU A 631 -1.73 -13.02 37.93
N SER A 632 -2.76 -12.87 37.10
CA SER A 632 -2.70 -12.11 35.84
C SER A 632 -2.39 -10.65 36.13
N ASN A 633 -1.41 -10.06 35.45
CA ASN A 633 -1.09 -8.64 35.60
C ASN A 633 -0.54 -8.10 34.27
N PRO A 634 -1.18 -7.12 33.62
CA PRO A 634 -2.44 -6.48 34.01
C PRO A 634 -3.66 -7.40 33.93
N ASP A 635 -4.76 -7.01 34.57
CA ASP A 635 -6.04 -7.75 34.55
C ASP A 635 -7.24 -6.79 34.51
N THR A 636 -8.39 -7.23 33.99
CA THR A 636 -9.55 -6.38 33.70
C THR A 636 -10.74 -6.70 34.60
N VAL A 637 -11.35 -5.66 35.18
CA VAL A 637 -12.61 -5.76 35.93
C VAL A 637 -13.76 -5.11 35.17
N MET A 638 -14.94 -5.75 35.17
CA MET A 638 -16.18 -5.17 34.66
C MET A 638 -16.94 -4.44 35.78
N MET A 639 -17.38 -3.22 35.52
CA MET A 639 -18.08 -2.36 36.46
C MET A 639 -19.59 -2.59 36.37
N ASP A 640 -20.07 -3.65 37.02
CA ASP A 640 -21.49 -3.99 37.18
C ASP A 640 -22.03 -3.66 38.59
N THR A 641 -21.13 -3.43 39.55
CA THR A 641 -21.38 -3.03 40.94
C THR A 641 -20.22 -2.17 41.45
N VAL A 642 -20.32 -1.67 42.70
CA VAL A 642 -19.13 -1.18 43.43
C VAL A 642 -18.13 -2.33 43.59
N LYS A 643 -16.83 -2.06 43.40
CA LYS A 643 -15.74 -3.05 43.45
C LYS A 643 -14.62 -2.63 44.41
N ASN A 644 -14.01 -3.58 45.11
CA ASN A 644 -12.86 -3.42 45.99
C ASN A 644 -11.81 -4.51 45.70
N ILE A 645 -10.60 -4.10 45.31
CA ILE A 645 -9.54 -5.01 44.83
C ILE A 645 -8.22 -4.71 45.56
N THR A 646 -7.45 -5.74 45.91
CA THR A 646 -6.15 -5.63 46.58
C THR A 646 -5.04 -6.31 45.78
N ALA A 647 -3.95 -5.59 45.51
CA ALA A 647 -2.70 -6.15 44.99
C ALA A 647 -1.74 -6.55 46.12
N THR A 648 -1.15 -7.74 46.05
CA THR A 648 -0.15 -8.19 47.02
C THR A 648 1.24 -8.25 46.38
N PHE A 649 2.25 -7.75 47.09
CA PHE A 649 3.66 -7.75 46.70
C PHE A 649 4.52 -8.36 47.82
N SER A 650 5.60 -9.06 47.45
CA SER A 650 6.62 -9.57 48.39
C SER A 650 8.04 -9.21 47.97
N GLU A 651 8.99 -9.23 48.90
CA GLU A 651 10.40 -8.98 48.61
C GLU A 651 11.01 -10.10 47.76
N ILE A 652 11.93 -9.73 46.86
CA ILE A 652 12.75 -10.67 46.10
C ILE A 652 13.70 -11.39 47.08
N PRO A 653 13.89 -12.72 46.98
CA PRO A 653 14.75 -13.46 47.89
C PRO A 653 16.19 -12.94 47.95
N ALA A 654 16.77 -12.95 49.15
CA ALA A 654 18.16 -12.55 49.37
C ALA A 654 19.14 -13.37 48.51
N GLY A 655 20.09 -12.68 47.87
CA GLY A 655 21.07 -13.29 46.95
C GLY A 655 20.68 -13.23 45.47
N LEU A 656 19.50 -12.68 45.15
CA LEU A 656 19.04 -12.42 43.79
C LEU A 656 18.82 -10.92 43.55
N TYR A 657 19.10 -10.45 42.34
CA TYR A 657 18.88 -9.07 41.89
C TYR A 657 18.08 -9.02 40.60
N GLU A 658 17.29 -7.96 40.41
CA GLU A 658 16.55 -7.72 39.17
C GLU A 658 17.31 -6.75 38.24
N ILE A 659 17.01 -6.80 36.94
CA ILE A 659 17.37 -5.75 35.98
C ILE A 659 16.07 -5.13 35.44
N ARG A 660 15.83 -3.86 35.74
CA ARG A 660 14.72 -3.08 35.20
C ARG A 660 15.12 -2.45 33.87
N ILE A 661 14.53 -2.95 32.79
CA ILE A 661 14.81 -2.49 31.43
C ILE A 661 13.73 -1.49 31.00
N HIS A 662 14.16 -0.31 30.60
CA HIS A 662 13.34 0.69 29.92
C HIS A 662 13.71 0.74 28.43
N THR A 663 12.73 0.89 27.56
CA THR A 663 12.95 1.14 26.14
C THR A 663 12.35 2.48 25.75
N VAL A 664 13.09 3.28 24.99
CA VAL A 664 12.62 4.53 24.40
C VAL A 664 12.67 4.35 22.89
N GLY A 665 11.54 4.53 22.20
CA GLY A 665 11.41 4.16 20.79
C GLY A 665 10.96 2.72 20.59
N THR A 666 11.06 2.22 19.36
CA THR A 666 10.56 0.90 18.93
C THR A 666 11.69 -0.12 18.88
N GLY A 667 11.64 -1.12 19.75
CA GLY A 667 12.64 -2.17 19.88
C GLY A 667 12.53 -2.89 21.21
N THR A 668 13.15 -4.07 21.30
CA THR A 668 13.14 -4.90 22.52
C THR A 668 14.54 -5.12 23.03
N VAL A 669 14.66 -5.44 24.31
CA VAL A 669 15.92 -5.90 24.91
C VAL A 669 15.66 -7.24 25.57
N VAL A 670 16.52 -8.22 25.29
CA VAL A 670 16.51 -9.53 25.95
C VAL A 670 17.78 -9.72 26.76
N THR A 671 17.70 -10.46 27.86
CA THR A 671 18.84 -10.82 28.69
C THR A 671 19.32 -12.25 28.39
N ASP A 672 20.61 -12.49 28.52
CA ASP A 672 21.23 -13.81 28.53
C ASP A 672 22.18 -13.93 29.74
N PRO A 673 21.90 -14.78 30.75
CA PRO A 673 20.78 -15.73 30.81
C PRO A 673 19.40 -15.04 30.85
N ALA A 674 18.36 -15.73 30.38
CA ALA A 674 16.99 -15.23 30.45
C ALA A 674 16.42 -15.42 31.86
N GLY A 675 15.79 -14.38 32.41
CA GLY A 675 15.12 -14.48 33.70
C GLY A 675 14.82 -13.12 34.32
N PRO A 676 13.85 -13.04 35.27
CA PRO A 676 13.55 -11.80 35.97
C PRO A 676 14.54 -11.48 37.10
N TYR A 677 15.30 -12.48 37.58
CA TYR A 677 16.24 -12.36 38.68
C TYR A 677 17.54 -13.10 38.41
N PHE A 678 18.64 -12.55 38.90
CA PHE A 678 20.00 -13.01 38.65
C PHE A 678 20.77 -13.14 39.94
N ALA A 679 21.60 -14.18 40.06
CA ALA A 679 22.42 -14.39 41.24
C ALA A 679 23.42 -13.25 41.44
N SER A 680 23.64 -12.86 42.69
CA SER A 680 24.68 -11.90 43.06
C SER A 680 26.05 -12.34 42.52
N GLY A 681 26.77 -11.41 41.89
CA GLY A 681 28.09 -11.64 41.27
C GLY A 681 28.05 -12.26 39.87
N SER A 682 26.88 -12.59 39.33
CA SER A 682 26.75 -13.08 37.93
C SER A 682 26.95 -11.95 36.91
N THR A 683 27.14 -12.31 35.64
CA THR A 683 27.15 -11.37 34.51
C THR A 683 26.00 -11.69 33.59
N VAL A 684 25.32 -10.66 33.10
CA VAL A 684 24.16 -10.76 32.21
C VAL A 684 24.45 -9.98 30.93
N THR A 685 24.22 -10.59 29.77
CA THR A 685 24.30 -9.93 28.47
C THR A 685 22.94 -9.34 28.12
N LEU A 686 22.90 -8.07 27.73
CA LEU A 686 21.72 -7.40 27.18
C LEU A 686 21.87 -7.27 25.67
N LEU A 687 20.89 -7.81 24.94
CA LEU A 687 20.83 -7.77 23.49
C LEU A 687 19.66 -6.89 23.06
N ALA A 688 19.96 -5.71 22.55
CA ALA A 688 19.00 -4.81 21.93
C ALA A 688 18.65 -5.33 20.52
N LYS A 689 17.35 -5.42 20.26
CA LYS A 689 16.74 -5.84 19.00
C LYS A 689 15.86 -4.70 18.51
N PRO A 690 16.40 -3.80 17.67
CA PRO A 690 15.61 -2.77 17.02
C PRO A 690 14.52 -3.40 16.14
N ASP A 691 13.40 -2.70 16.00
CA ASP A 691 12.35 -3.06 15.04
C ASP A 691 12.83 -2.78 13.61
N TRP A 692 12.08 -3.25 12.61
CA TRP A 692 12.47 -3.16 11.19
C TRP A 692 12.67 -1.73 10.66
N ASP A 693 12.09 -0.73 11.33
CA ASP A 693 12.19 0.69 10.99
C ASP A 693 13.01 1.50 12.00
N SER A 694 13.79 0.84 12.86
CA SER A 694 14.59 1.50 13.89
C SER A 694 16.01 0.94 13.99
N LYS A 695 16.87 1.66 14.71
CA LYS A 695 18.19 1.18 15.11
C LYS A 695 18.50 1.61 16.54
N LEU A 696 19.34 0.84 17.23
CA LEU A 696 19.83 1.25 18.54
C LEU A 696 20.65 2.53 18.38
N ASP A 697 20.27 3.56 19.14
CA ASP A 697 20.97 4.82 19.20
C ASP A 697 21.97 4.80 20.38
N SER A 698 21.50 4.47 21.60
CA SER A 698 22.35 4.41 22.79
C SER A 698 21.76 3.63 23.97
N TRP A 699 22.63 3.21 24.89
CA TRP A 699 22.33 2.74 26.24
C TRP A 699 22.56 3.83 27.28
N SER A 700 21.75 3.86 28.33
CA SER A 700 21.94 4.73 29.51
C SER A 700 21.46 4.04 30.80
N GLY A 701 21.70 4.68 31.96
CA GLY A 701 21.45 4.10 33.30
C GLY A 701 22.70 3.40 33.83
N ASP A 702 22.57 2.14 34.24
CA ASP A 702 23.70 1.31 34.66
C ASP A 702 24.55 0.77 33.48
N LEU A 703 24.27 1.22 32.24
CA LEU A 703 25.01 0.93 31.01
C LEU A 703 25.25 2.20 30.20
N THR A 704 26.24 2.15 29.30
CA THR A 704 26.53 3.21 28.30
C THR A 704 27.00 2.58 26.98
N GLY A 705 26.97 3.34 25.88
CA GLY A 705 27.45 2.91 24.56
C GLY A 705 26.31 2.73 23.54
N SER A 706 26.62 2.25 22.34
CA SER A 706 25.68 2.09 21.22
C SER A 706 25.70 0.69 20.59
N ASP A 707 26.44 -0.25 21.19
CA ASP A 707 26.54 -1.61 20.67
C ASP A 707 25.24 -2.37 20.93
N THR A 708 24.76 -3.13 19.95
CA THR A 708 23.52 -3.90 20.09
C THR A 708 23.62 -5.04 21.10
N SER A 709 24.84 -5.39 21.55
CA SER A 709 25.10 -6.39 22.58
C SER A 709 26.10 -5.84 23.60
N VAL A 710 25.73 -5.85 24.89
CA VAL A 710 26.55 -5.34 26.01
C VAL A 710 26.37 -6.21 27.26
N THR A 711 27.37 -6.31 28.13
CA THR A 711 27.30 -7.10 29.37
C THR A 711 27.25 -6.21 30.63
N ILE A 712 26.54 -6.67 31.67
CA ILE A 712 26.45 -6.02 32.99
C ILE A 712 26.70 -7.04 34.12
N SER A 713 27.39 -6.63 35.19
CA SER A 713 27.59 -7.47 36.39
C SER A 713 26.54 -7.18 37.47
N MET A 714 26.05 -8.22 38.13
CA MET A 714 24.96 -8.17 39.11
C MET A 714 25.48 -8.03 40.54
N ASP A 715 25.92 -6.82 40.91
CA ASP A 715 26.33 -6.43 42.26
C ASP A 715 25.21 -5.72 43.08
N GLY A 716 24.03 -5.57 42.47
CA GLY A 716 22.82 -4.97 43.04
C GLY A 716 21.68 -5.00 42.02
N HIS A 717 20.49 -4.50 42.40
CA HIS A 717 19.41 -4.26 41.44
C HIS A 717 19.85 -3.22 40.40
N LYS A 718 19.60 -3.49 39.12
CA LYS A 718 20.03 -2.64 38.01
C LYS A 718 18.86 -1.97 37.31
N SER A 719 19.07 -0.79 36.75
CA SER A 719 18.13 -0.10 35.86
C SER A 719 18.85 0.45 34.63
N VAL A 720 18.35 0.08 33.46
CA VAL A 720 18.97 0.41 32.16
C VAL A 720 17.93 0.90 31.18
N THR A 721 18.32 1.80 30.28
CA THR A 721 17.46 2.31 29.21
C THR A 721 18.11 2.11 27.86
N ALA A 722 17.44 1.41 26.94
CA ALA A 722 17.81 1.33 25.53
C ALA A 722 17.02 2.35 24.71
N THR A 723 17.71 3.25 24.02
CA THR A 723 17.09 4.25 23.14
C THR A 723 17.25 3.80 21.70
N PHE A 724 16.12 3.55 21.03
CA PHE A 724 16.03 3.22 19.61
C PHE A 724 15.60 4.47 18.83
N ARG A 725 16.34 4.82 17.78
CA ARG A 725 15.92 5.87 16.85
C ARG A 725 15.25 5.27 15.63
N LYS A 726 14.17 5.90 15.15
CA LYS A 726 13.52 5.55 13.89
C LYS A 726 14.47 5.85 12.72
N LEU A 727 14.49 4.97 11.72
CA LEU A 727 15.19 5.15 10.45
C LEU A 727 14.38 6.06 9.53
N LYS A 728 15.07 6.84 8.69
CA LYS A 728 14.38 7.75 7.76
C LYS A 728 13.74 6.96 6.62
N THR A 729 12.53 7.36 6.22
CA THR A 729 11.92 6.93 4.97
C THR A 729 12.40 7.85 3.85
N CYS A 730 12.91 7.27 2.77
CA CYS A 730 13.60 7.96 1.69
C CYS A 730 12.98 7.60 0.33
N LEU A 731 13.10 8.52 -0.63
CA LEU A 731 12.70 8.34 -2.03
C LEU A 731 13.91 8.07 -2.93
N LEU A 732 13.74 7.17 -3.90
CA LEU A 732 14.66 7.03 -5.03
C LEU A 732 13.93 7.55 -6.27
N ASN A 733 14.11 8.83 -6.58
CA ASN A 733 13.51 9.47 -7.74
C ASN A 733 14.32 9.10 -8.97
N VAL A 734 13.70 8.39 -9.91
CA VAL A 734 14.32 8.08 -11.20
C VAL A 734 13.57 8.80 -12.30
N ARG A 735 14.29 9.66 -13.02
CA ARG A 735 13.73 10.51 -14.07
C ARG A 735 14.47 10.27 -15.39
N PRO A 736 14.04 9.28 -16.20
CA PRO A 736 14.58 9.10 -17.54
C PRO A 736 14.43 10.37 -18.36
N LEU A 737 15.51 10.76 -19.02
CA LEU A 737 15.38 11.58 -20.23
C LEU A 737 14.66 10.71 -21.27
N SER A 738 13.93 11.33 -22.20
CA SER A 738 13.08 10.61 -23.15
C SER A 738 13.78 9.39 -23.81
N HIS A 739 12.98 8.40 -24.21
CA HIS A 739 13.41 7.21 -24.97
C HIS A 739 14.05 6.06 -24.19
N GLY A 740 13.64 5.88 -22.93
CA GLY A 740 13.96 4.70 -22.14
C GLY A 740 13.27 4.72 -20.78
N SER A 741 13.49 3.66 -20.01
CA SER A 741 12.95 3.50 -18.66
C SER A 741 13.99 2.92 -17.71
N VAL A 742 13.65 2.81 -16.42
CA VAL A 742 14.51 2.18 -15.42
C VAL A 742 13.69 1.18 -14.61
N THR A 743 14.27 -0.01 -14.40
CA THR A 743 13.73 -0.99 -13.46
C THR A 743 14.49 -0.91 -12.14
N LEU A 744 13.76 -1.12 -11.04
CA LEU A 744 14.28 -1.12 -9.67
C LEU A 744 14.08 -2.52 -9.08
N ASP A 745 15.10 -3.06 -8.43
CA ASP A 745 15.01 -4.32 -7.68
C ASP A 745 15.65 -4.20 -6.29
N PRO A 746 14.87 -4.23 -5.20
CA PRO A 746 13.41 -4.36 -5.17
C PRO A 746 12.72 -3.04 -5.56
N SER A 747 11.66 -3.11 -6.36
CA SER A 747 10.82 -1.93 -6.67
C SER A 747 9.87 -1.61 -5.51
N ARG A 748 10.04 -0.43 -4.89
CA ARG A 748 9.21 0.08 -3.79
C ARG A 748 8.90 1.56 -3.98
N GLY A 749 7.79 2.03 -3.40
CA GLY A 749 7.43 3.45 -3.38
C GLY A 749 8.33 4.30 -2.47
N THR A 750 8.79 3.72 -1.36
CA THR A 750 9.75 4.33 -0.43
C THR A 750 10.73 3.28 0.09
N TYR A 751 11.90 3.73 0.54
CA TYR A 751 12.96 2.90 1.08
C TYR A 751 13.33 3.37 2.48
N VAL A 752 13.75 2.45 3.34
CA VAL A 752 14.30 2.82 4.66
C VAL A 752 15.78 3.15 4.49
N GLU A 753 16.26 4.17 5.20
CA GLU A 753 17.68 4.55 5.29
C GLU A 753 18.59 3.31 5.34
N GLY A 754 19.49 3.16 4.36
CA GLY A 754 20.41 2.02 4.23
C GLY A 754 19.93 0.90 3.29
N SER A 755 18.76 1.02 2.67
CA SER A 755 18.28 0.04 1.69
C SER A 755 19.20 -0.03 0.45
N GLU A 756 19.50 -1.23 -0.03
CA GLU A 756 20.20 -1.44 -1.31
C GLU A 756 19.19 -1.71 -2.43
N VAL A 757 19.33 -1.00 -3.55
CA VAL A 757 18.45 -1.09 -4.71
C VAL A 757 19.28 -1.26 -5.98
N GLN A 758 19.02 -2.30 -6.76
CA GLN A 758 19.57 -2.45 -8.11
C GLN A 758 18.77 -1.59 -9.09
N ILE A 759 19.43 -0.64 -9.75
CA ILE A 759 18.85 0.15 -10.83
C ILE A 759 19.33 -0.40 -12.18
N THR A 760 18.42 -0.57 -13.15
CA THR A 760 18.77 -1.03 -14.50
C THR A 760 18.10 -0.19 -15.57
N ALA A 761 18.88 0.43 -16.44
CA ALA A 761 18.39 1.21 -17.58
C ALA A 761 17.90 0.28 -18.69
N VAL A 762 16.71 0.57 -19.20
CA VAL A 762 16.04 -0.18 -20.26
C VAL A 762 15.76 0.78 -21.42
N PRO A 763 16.62 0.82 -22.45
CA PRO A 763 16.42 1.68 -23.63
C PRO A 763 15.16 1.30 -24.43
N GLU A 764 14.52 2.27 -25.08
CA GLU A 764 13.51 2.00 -26.10
C GLU A 764 14.13 1.41 -27.37
N THR A 765 13.31 0.76 -28.20
CA THR A 765 13.77 0.23 -29.50
C THR A 765 14.41 1.33 -30.35
N GLY A 766 15.64 1.09 -30.82
CA GLY A 766 16.39 2.05 -31.61
C GLY A 766 17.23 3.02 -30.77
N TRP A 767 17.20 2.91 -29.43
CA TRP A 767 18.00 3.69 -28.50
C TRP A 767 18.93 2.78 -27.69
N GLU A 768 19.99 3.36 -27.15
CA GLU A 768 20.92 2.69 -26.24
C GLU A 768 21.20 3.55 -25.01
N PHE A 769 21.48 2.88 -23.90
CA PHE A 769 21.87 3.55 -22.66
C PHE A 769 23.28 4.14 -22.81
N HIS A 770 23.44 5.40 -22.40
CA HIS A 770 24.71 6.10 -22.47
C HIS A 770 25.37 6.21 -21.08
N GLU A 771 24.72 6.87 -20.13
CA GLU A 771 25.26 7.10 -18.78
C GLU A 771 24.18 7.41 -17.74
N TRP A 772 24.54 7.28 -16.47
CA TRP A 772 23.78 7.76 -15.32
C TRP A 772 24.28 9.13 -14.87
N LEU A 773 23.36 10.00 -14.50
CA LEU A 773 23.57 11.33 -13.92
C LEU A 773 22.79 11.49 -12.61
N GLY A 774 23.12 12.52 -11.84
CA GLY A 774 22.47 12.85 -10.57
C GLY A 774 23.24 12.33 -9.36
N ASP A 775 22.52 11.81 -8.37
CA ASP A 775 23.10 11.25 -7.14
C ASP A 775 23.86 9.93 -7.36
N VAL A 776 23.89 9.41 -8.58
CA VAL A 776 24.76 8.33 -9.05
C VAL A 776 25.31 8.64 -10.45
N ASN A 777 26.54 8.22 -10.74
CA ASN A 777 27.13 8.33 -12.07
C ASN A 777 27.74 7.00 -12.55
N GLY A 778 27.76 6.78 -13.86
CA GLY A 778 28.47 5.66 -14.48
C GLY A 778 27.88 5.23 -15.82
N THR A 779 28.62 4.37 -16.53
CA THR A 779 28.24 3.87 -17.87
C THR A 779 27.77 2.42 -17.87
N ALA A 780 27.73 1.77 -16.70
CA ALA A 780 27.11 0.45 -16.57
C ALA A 780 25.58 0.59 -16.62
N SER A 781 24.91 -0.15 -17.50
CA SER A 781 23.45 -0.11 -17.63
C SER A 781 22.72 -0.67 -16.40
N SER A 782 23.42 -1.33 -15.48
CA SER A 782 22.88 -1.84 -14.21
C SER A 782 23.87 -1.63 -13.07
N MET A 783 23.41 -1.16 -11.91
CA MET A 783 24.25 -0.97 -10.71
C MET A 783 23.45 -0.96 -9.39
N ALA A 784 24.12 -1.24 -8.27
CA ALA A 784 23.56 -1.14 -6.93
C ALA A 784 23.67 0.27 -6.36
N VAL A 785 22.61 0.74 -5.70
CA VAL A 785 22.52 2.06 -5.07
C VAL A 785 22.04 1.90 -3.62
N THR A 786 22.75 2.49 -2.67
CA THR A 786 22.33 2.54 -1.27
C THR A 786 21.52 3.81 -1.01
N VAL A 787 20.26 3.67 -0.62
CA VAL A 787 19.33 4.78 -0.38
C VAL A 787 19.43 5.24 1.07
N ASN A 788 20.21 6.30 1.30
CA ASN A 788 20.41 6.91 2.63
C ASN A 788 19.64 8.24 2.82
N SER A 789 19.05 8.74 1.75
CA SER A 789 18.27 9.98 1.69
C SER A 789 17.44 10.01 0.41
N ASP A 790 16.71 11.09 0.16
CA ASP A 790 16.00 11.29 -1.11
C ASP A 790 17.00 11.49 -2.25
N LEU A 791 17.19 10.47 -3.08
CA LEU A 791 18.11 10.50 -4.23
C LEU A 791 17.37 10.85 -5.52
N ASP A 792 18.05 11.54 -6.44
CA ASP A 792 17.59 11.84 -7.80
C ASP A 792 18.59 11.28 -8.82
N VAL A 793 18.12 10.34 -9.66
CA VAL A 793 18.94 9.57 -10.59
C VAL A 793 18.36 9.66 -11.99
N ARG A 794 19.22 9.87 -13.00
CA ARG A 794 18.79 10.04 -14.39
C ARG A 794 19.62 9.23 -15.37
N PRO A 795 19.01 8.29 -16.10
CA PRO A 795 19.66 7.70 -17.27
C PRO A 795 19.59 8.67 -18.47
N VAL A 796 20.66 8.70 -19.23
CA VAL A 796 20.72 9.31 -20.57
C VAL A 796 20.66 8.19 -21.60
N PHE A 797 19.74 8.29 -22.55
CA PHE A 797 19.65 7.38 -23.71
C PHE A 797 20.00 8.14 -24.98
N ARG A 798 20.66 7.48 -25.94
CA ARG A 798 20.95 8.06 -27.26
C ARG A 798 20.42 7.17 -28.39
N LEU A 799 20.04 7.78 -29.52
CA LEU A 799 19.58 7.06 -30.69
C LEU A 799 20.74 6.24 -31.27
N ILE A 800 20.50 4.97 -31.61
CA ILE A 800 21.48 4.11 -32.26
C ILE A 800 21.78 4.68 -33.66
N GLY A 801 23.02 5.09 -33.88
CA GLY A 801 23.45 5.78 -35.11
C GLY A 801 23.17 7.29 -35.15
N GLY A 802 22.55 7.85 -34.10
CA GLY A 802 22.44 9.29 -33.89
C GLY A 802 23.70 9.91 -33.30
N GLY A 803 23.68 11.22 -33.07
CA GLY A 803 24.80 11.99 -32.53
C GLY A 803 24.60 12.40 -31.07
N LEU A 804 25.71 12.49 -30.33
CA LEU A 804 25.83 13.27 -29.10
C LEU A 804 26.78 14.43 -29.37
N GLN A 805 26.34 15.65 -29.09
CA GLN A 805 27.10 16.86 -29.33
C GLN A 805 27.23 17.64 -28.03
N ASP A 806 28.45 17.77 -27.53
CA ASP A 806 28.75 18.53 -26.32
C ASP A 806 29.17 19.95 -26.68
N PHE A 807 28.54 20.91 -26.00
CA PHE A 807 28.84 22.34 -26.10
C PHE A 807 29.33 22.83 -24.75
N GLU A 808 30.56 23.34 -24.73
CA GLU A 808 31.13 24.02 -23.58
C GLU A 808 30.43 25.37 -23.37
N ALA A 809 30.28 25.79 -22.11
CA ALA A 809 29.70 27.10 -21.82
C ALA A 809 30.50 28.24 -22.47
N THR A 810 29.83 29.20 -23.09
CA THR A 810 30.46 30.43 -23.61
C THR A 810 30.55 31.52 -22.56
N HIS A 811 29.68 31.48 -21.55
CA HIS A 811 29.80 32.28 -20.33
C HIS A 811 29.23 31.51 -19.14
N ASP A 812 29.86 31.63 -17.97
CA ASP A 812 29.30 31.21 -16.69
C ASP A 812 29.62 32.20 -15.56
N THR A 813 28.61 32.55 -14.78
CA THR A 813 28.79 33.48 -13.65
C THR A 813 27.75 33.20 -12.58
N TYR A 814 27.94 33.76 -11.40
CA TYR A 814 26.88 33.84 -10.41
C TYR A 814 26.83 35.25 -9.83
N ILE A 815 25.64 35.63 -9.38
CA ILE A 815 25.38 36.92 -8.72
C ILE A 815 24.89 36.69 -7.30
N GLN A 816 25.26 37.60 -6.39
CA GLN A 816 24.82 37.61 -5.00
C GLN A 816 23.86 38.79 -4.76
N GLY A 817 22.85 38.60 -3.90
CA GLY A 817 21.78 39.55 -3.58
C GLY A 817 22.16 41.04 -3.39
N SER A 818 21.15 41.89 -3.23
CA SER A 818 21.24 43.36 -3.32
C SER A 818 22.34 44.03 -2.47
N PHE A 819 22.74 43.40 -1.36
CA PHE A 819 23.80 43.89 -0.48
C PHE A 819 25.20 43.91 -1.14
N SER A 820 25.44 43.05 -2.11
CA SER A 820 26.65 43.03 -2.92
C SER A 820 26.28 42.96 -4.38
N ALA A 821 25.43 43.90 -4.82
CA ALA A 821 24.84 43.88 -6.16
C ALA A 821 25.88 43.89 -7.30
N SER A 822 27.08 44.39 -7.05
CA SER A 822 28.20 44.38 -8.00
C SER A 822 29.07 43.13 -7.95
N ARG A 823 28.79 42.19 -7.03
CA ARG A 823 29.56 40.95 -6.88
C ARG A 823 29.02 39.93 -7.86
N ASN A 824 29.80 39.74 -8.90
CA ASN A 824 29.69 38.65 -9.86
C ASN A 824 30.91 37.75 -9.79
N PHE A 825 30.87 36.65 -10.53
CA PHE A 825 31.98 35.72 -10.63
C PHE A 825 33.23 36.43 -11.18
N ASN A 826 34.32 36.40 -10.39
CA ASN A 826 35.69 36.85 -10.71
C ASN A 826 36.67 36.66 -9.51
N ALA A 827 36.14 36.42 -8.29
CA ALA A 827 36.93 36.25 -7.06
C ALA A 827 36.77 34.87 -6.38
N ASP A 828 35.97 33.97 -6.95
CA ASP A 828 35.58 32.70 -6.35
C ASP A 828 35.87 31.54 -7.31
N SER A 829 36.06 30.34 -6.77
CA SER A 829 36.52 29.16 -7.54
C SER A 829 35.37 28.26 -8.03
N CYS A 830 34.11 28.63 -7.83
CA CYS A 830 32.93 27.81 -8.13
C CYS A 830 31.71 28.69 -8.48
N LEU A 831 30.74 28.10 -9.19
CA LEU A 831 29.41 28.66 -9.37
C LEU A 831 28.56 28.32 -8.14
N ARG A 832 27.74 29.26 -7.65
CA ARG A 832 26.99 29.09 -6.40
C ARG A 832 25.50 29.23 -6.60
N VAL A 833 24.75 28.36 -5.94
CA VAL A 833 23.28 28.40 -5.89
C VAL A 833 22.83 28.28 -4.45
N ARG A 834 22.00 29.23 -4.00
CA ARG A 834 21.41 29.27 -2.65
C ARG A 834 20.25 30.25 -2.63
N GLU A 835 19.16 29.90 -1.99
CA GLU A 835 18.06 30.83 -1.74
C GLU A 835 17.84 31.00 -0.24
N GLY A 836 18.43 32.07 0.31
CA GLY A 836 18.28 32.46 1.71
C GLY A 836 17.29 33.60 1.93
N THR A 837 16.83 33.72 3.17
CA THR A 837 15.96 34.82 3.63
C THR A 837 16.69 36.16 3.70
N SER A 838 18.00 36.15 3.95
CA SER A 838 18.86 37.34 3.87
C SER A 838 19.44 37.51 2.47
N ASP A 839 19.53 38.77 2.00
CA ASP A 839 20.10 39.09 0.68
C ASP A 839 21.57 38.66 0.53
N LEU A 840 22.32 38.56 1.63
CA LEU A 840 23.69 38.01 1.66
C LEU A 840 23.75 36.52 1.34
N ASN A 841 22.65 35.80 1.49
CA ASN A 841 22.55 34.37 1.29
C ASN A 841 21.78 34.01 0.01
N ARG A 842 21.57 34.96 -0.90
CA ARG A 842 20.89 34.69 -2.18
C ARG A 842 21.88 34.67 -3.33
N TYR A 843 22.04 33.50 -3.95
CA TYR A 843 22.97 33.23 -5.04
C TYR A 843 22.24 32.57 -6.22
N ARG A 844 22.46 33.11 -7.42
CA ARG A 844 21.93 32.58 -8.68
C ARG A 844 23.09 32.41 -9.66
N ALA A 845 23.21 31.23 -10.25
CA ALA A 845 24.18 30.98 -11.31
C ALA A 845 23.51 31.15 -12.67
N TYR A 846 24.25 31.67 -13.64
CA TYR A 846 23.82 31.89 -15.01
C TYR A 846 24.85 31.24 -15.94
N VAL A 847 24.38 30.56 -16.97
CA VAL A 847 25.22 29.82 -17.92
C VAL A 847 24.68 30.04 -19.33
N GLN A 848 25.59 30.21 -20.28
CA GLN A 848 25.29 30.35 -21.70
C GLN A 848 26.03 29.32 -22.55
N PHE A 849 25.40 28.90 -23.64
CA PHE A 849 25.98 28.03 -24.66
C PHE A 849 25.71 28.60 -26.05
N ASP A 850 26.70 28.57 -26.94
CA ASP A 850 26.52 28.80 -28.38
C ASP A 850 26.21 27.46 -29.04
N VAL A 851 25.00 27.34 -29.60
CA VAL A 851 24.49 26.12 -30.22
C VAL A 851 24.44 26.19 -31.75
N GLN A 852 25.13 27.15 -32.37
CA GLN A 852 25.16 27.30 -33.83
C GLN A 852 25.68 26.05 -34.56
N GLY A 853 26.47 25.22 -33.88
CA GLY A 853 27.07 24.00 -34.40
C GLY A 853 26.18 22.75 -34.40
N ILE A 854 24.93 22.80 -33.91
CA ILE A 854 24.04 21.62 -33.88
C ILE A 854 23.82 21.09 -35.30
N VAL A 855 24.13 19.81 -35.49
CA VAL A 855 23.82 19.08 -36.74
C VAL A 855 22.73 18.04 -36.50
N GLY A 856 21.69 18.06 -37.32
CA GLY A 856 20.53 17.18 -37.20
C GLY A 856 19.40 17.77 -36.36
N ASN A 857 18.31 17.02 -36.22
CA ASN A 857 17.19 17.39 -35.37
C ASN A 857 17.52 17.09 -33.91
N VAL A 858 17.21 18.03 -33.02
CA VAL A 858 17.33 17.84 -31.57
C VAL A 858 16.29 16.83 -31.11
N LEU A 859 16.74 15.73 -30.49
CA LEU A 859 15.91 14.69 -29.90
C LEU A 859 15.81 14.82 -28.37
N GLY A 860 16.72 15.59 -27.77
CA GLY A 860 16.78 15.89 -26.34
C GLY A 860 18.03 16.71 -26.04
N ALA A 861 18.09 17.36 -24.87
CA ALA A 861 19.29 18.06 -24.45
C ALA A 861 19.38 18.15 -22.93
N VAL A 862 20.60 18.09 -22.41
CA VAL A 862 20.88 18.06 -20.96
C VAL A 862 21.98 19.06 -20.63
N VAL A 863 21.71 20.01 -19.73
CA VAL A 863 22.79 20.79 -19.11
C VAL A 863 23.37 19.96 -17.99
N LYS A 864 24.68 19.68 -18.04
CA LYS A 864 25.43 18.91 -17.05
C LYS A 864 26.31 19.85 -16.24
N MET A 865 26.28 19.72 -14.91
CA MET A 865 27.20 20.43 -14.01
C MET A 865 27.70 19.46 -12.94
N ARG A 866 28.99 19.57 -12.60
CA ARG A 866 29.55 18.79 -11.49
C ARG A 866 29.34 19.51 -10.17
N ALA A 867 28.65 18.88 -9.22
CA ALA A 867 28.52 19.39 -7.86
C ALA A 867 29.87 19.24 -7.14
N ARG A 868 30.43 20.34 -6.64
CA ARG A 868 31.67 20.35 -5.85
C ARG A 868 31.40 20.15 -4.36
N ASP A 869 30.33 20.76 -3.83
CA ASP A 869 29.92 20.71 -2.42
C ASP A 869 28.41 20.99 -2.32
N SER A 870 27.71 20.30 -1.41
CA SER A 870 26.27 20.43 -1.15
C SER A 870 25.94 21.02 0.23
N GLY A 871 26.93 21.37 1.06
CA GLY A 871 26.74 22.14 2.30
C GLY A 871 25.83 21.52 3.38
N LEU A 872 25.48 20.23 3.27
CA LEU A 872 24.50 19.54 4.10
C LEU A 872 25.03 18.22 4.71
N PRO A 873 25.21 18.14 6.04
CA PRO A 873 25.61 16.91 6.72
C PRO A 873 24.45 15.90 6.92
N ASP A 874 23.20 16.35 6.81
CA ASP A 874 22.01 15.60 7.22
C ASP A 874 21.33 14.80 6.10
N GLY A 875 21.86 14.89 4.87
CA GLY A 875 21.36 14.20 3.68
C GLY A 875 20.08 14.79 3.08
N SER A 876 19.60 15.96 3.54
CA SER A 876 18.32 16.52 3.06
C SER A 876 18.32 16.99 1.59
N GLY A 877 19.50 17.20 1.01
CA GLY A 877 19.74 17.55 -0.39
C GLY A 877 19.24 18.93 -0.81
N ILE A 878 20.05 19.70 -1.53
CA ILE A 878 19.70 21.05 -1.99
C ILE A 878 18.94 20.97 -3.30
N GLY A 879 17.78 21.62 -3.37
CA GLY A 879 17.06 21.74 -4.63
C GLY A 879 17.79 22.68 -5.57
N ALA A 880 18.07 22.27 -6.80
CA ALA A 880 18.59 23.14 -7.85
C ALA A 880 17.67 23.06 -9.07
N GLY A 881 17.00 24.17 -9.37
CA GLY A 881 16.14 24.31 -10.55
C GLY A 881 16.85 25.07 -11.66
N VAL A 882 16.67 24.64 -12.90
CA VAL A 882 17.11 25.36 -14.09
C VAL A 882 15.93 26.09 -14.71
N TYR A 883 16.17 27.32 -15.14
CA TYR A 883 15.17 28.23 -15.67
C TYR A 883 15.67 28.86 -16.97
N GLU A 884 14.75 29.07 -17.90
CA GLU A 884 15.00 29.83 -19.13
C GLU A 884 15.34 31.29 -18.79
N VAL A 885 16.26 31.87 -19.58
CA VAL A 885 16.63 33.28 -19.53
C VAL A 885 16.52 33.88 -20.92
N SER A 886 15.42 34.58 -21.18
CA SER A 886 15.08 35.14 -22.48
C SER A 886 15.93 36.34 -22.94
N VAL A 887 16.79 36.87 -22.06
CA VAL A 887 17.75 37.93 -22.42
C VAL A 887 19.15 37.37 -22.23
N ASP A 888 19.83 37.15 -23.35
CA ASP A 888 21.13 36.48 -23.46
C ASP A 888 22.29 37.46 -23.78
N SER A 889 22.04 38.77 -23.85
CA SER A 889 23.08 39.78 -24.09
C SER A 889 24.08 39.99 -22.93
N TRP A 890 24.01 39.19 -21.86
CA TRP A 890 24.86 39.33 -20.68
C TRP A 890 26.24 38.69 -20.87
N THR A 891 27.23 39.16 -20.11
CA THR A 891 28.57 38.56 -20.02
C THR A 891 28.96 38.37 -18.56
N GLU A 892 29.97 37.56 -18.27
CA GLU A 892 30.42 37.29 -16.90
C GLU A 892 30.81 38.56 -16.13
N SER A 893 31.40 39.53 -16.82
CA SER A 893 31.87 40.79 -16.23
C SER A 893 30.76 41.84 -16.07
N THR A 894 29.69 41.77 -16.87
CA THR A 894 28.61 42.75 -16.88
C THR A 894 27.42 42.34 -16.01
N LEU A 895 27.18 41.03 -15.86
CA LEU A 895 26.04 40.54 -15.11
C LEU A 895 26.21 40.83 -13.61
N LYS A 896 25.23 41.50 -13.02
CA LYS A 896 25.18 41.96 -11.62
C LYS A 896 23.76 41.79 -11.12
N TRP A 897 23.57 41.76 -9.79
CA TRP A 897 22.22 41.60 -9.22
C TRP A 897 21.24 42.64 -9.74
N THR A 898 21.67 43.90 -9.76
CA THR A 898 20.91 45.00 -10.36
C THR A 898 21.01 44.91 -11.87
N GLY A 899 19.90 44.54 -12.52
CA GLY A 899 19.80 44.44 -13.98
C GLY A 899 20.04 43.03 -14.55
N ALA A 900 20.23 42.01 -13.70
CA ALA A 900 20.24 40.62 -14.17
C ALA A 900 18.90 40.25 -14.81
N PRO A 901 18.90 39.52 -15.95
CA PRO A 901 17.69 38.96 -16.53
C PRO A 901 16.90 38.13 -15.52
N ALA A 902 15.58 38.30 -15.56
CA ALA A 902 14.67 37.49 -14.76
C ALA A 902 14.59 36.07 -15.33
N ALA A 903 14.36 35.10 -14.45
CA ALA A 903 13.98 33.76 -14.84
C ALA A 903 12.60 33.78 -15.52
N ALA A 904 12.47 33.09 -16.65
CA ALA A 904 11.19 32.81 -17.27
C ALA A 904 10.64 31.48 -16.73
N SER A 905 10.37 30.52 -17.62
CA SER A 905 9.83 29.21 -17.24
C SER A 905 10.88 28.34 -16.56
N ARG A 906 10.48 27.58 -15.54
CA ARG A 906 11.33 26.53 -14.98
C ARG A 906 11.34 25.34 -15.94
N LEU A 907 12.52 24.93 -16.39
CA LEU A 907 12.66 23.82 -17.34
C LEU A 907 12.71 22.49 -16.58
N ASP A 908 13.51 22.42 -15.51
CA ASP A 908 13.71 21.17 -14.75
C ASP A 908 14.27 21.41 -13.34
N THR A 909 14.30 20.37 -12.51
CA THR A 909 14.78 20.40 -11.11
C THR A 909 15.56 19.14 -10.75
N MET A 910 16.52 19.29 -9.83
CA MET A 910 17.28 18.20 -9.22
C MET A 910 17.38 18.38 -7.71
N ASN A 911 17.33 17.26 -6.97
CA ASN A 911 17.78 17.23 -5.59
C ASN A 911 19.26 16.86 -5.53
N ILE A 912 20.10 17.72 -4.96
CA ILE A 912 21.55 17.50 -4.92
C ILE A 912 21.95 17.08 -3.52
N VAL A 913 22.23 15.79 -3.36
CA VAL A 913 22.70 15.21 -2.10
C VAL A 913 24.22 15.06 -2.12
N ASN A 914 24.74 14.41 -3.16
CA ASN A 914 26.12 13.91 -3.24
C ASN A 914 27.06 14.87 -3.97
N ALA A 915 28.10 15.34 -3.26
CA ALA A 915 29.20 16.08 -3.88
C ALA A 915 30.09 15.18 -4.74
N GLY A 916 30.75 15.77 -5.73
CA GLY A 916 31.70 15.11 -6.64
C GLY A 916 31.09 14.47 -7.89
N LEU A 917 29.76 14.45 -7.99
CA LEU A 917 28.99 13.84 -9.08
C LEU A 917 28.49 14.88 -10.11
N ILE A 918 28.16 14.40 -11.29
CA ILE A 918 27.59 15.17 -12.39
C ILE A 918 26.06 15.07 -12.33
N TYR A 919 25.41 16.22 -12.22
CA TYR A 919 23.95 16.37 -12.28
C TYR A 919 23.56 16.90 -13.65
N GLY A 920 22.44 16.43 -14.18
CA GLY A 920 21.94 16.80 -15.50
C GLY A 920 20.49 17.28 -15.47
N TRP A 921 20.21 18.44 -16.06
CA TRP A 921 18.85 18.97 -16.19
C TRP A 921 18.38 18.90 -17.63
N ASP A 922 17.16 18.39 -17.84
CA ASP A 922 16.54 18.36 -19.16
C ASP A 922 16.17 19.79 -19.61
N VAL A 923 16.72 20.18 -20.76
CA VAL A 923 16.46 21.46 -21.40
C VAL A 923 16.07 21.27 -22.88
N GLY A 924 15.71 20.05 -23.29
CA GLY A 924 15.54 19.67 -24.69
C GLY A 924 14.57 20.55 -25.48
N SER A 925 13.42 20.87 -24.88
CA SER A 925 12.41 21.75 -25.51
C SER A 925 12.93 23.16 -25.72
N TYR A 926 13.66 23.70 -24.75
CA TYR A 926 14.25 25.04 -24.82
C TYR A 926 15.37 25.10 -25.85
N VAL A 927 16.28 24.12 -25.84
CA VAL A 927 17.36 24.01 -26.84
C VAL A 927 16.81 23.87 -28.25
N THR A 928 15.73 23.10 -28.43
CA THR A 928 15.06 22.98 -29.73
C THR A 928 14.55 24.33 -30.24
N ALA A 929 13.98 25.16 -29.34
CA ALA A 929 13.51 26.50 -29.68
C ALA A 929 14.67 27.44 -30.06
N GLU A 930 15.72 27.50 -29.23
CA GLU A 930 16.85 28.40 -29.47
C GLU A 930 17.73 27.99 -30.66
N ALA A 931 17.85 26.68 -30.95
CA ALA A 931 18.53 26.21 -32.14
C ALA A 931 17.87 26.71 -33.44
N ALA A 932 16.56 26.96 -33.42
CA ALA A 932 15.83 27.61 -34.51
C ALA A 932 15.83 29.15 -34.42
N GLY A 933 16.17 29.70 -33.26
CA GLY A 933 16.22 31.12 -32.93
C GLY A 933 17.60 31.75 -33.13
N ASP A 934 18.05 32.48 -32.12
CA ASP A 934 19.35 33.19 -32.12
C ASP A 934 20.56 32.27 -31.86
N LYS A 935 20.29 31.00 -31.53
CA LYS A 935 21.28 29.93 -31.29
C LYS A 935 22.10 30.16 -30.03
N VAL A 936 21.56 30.90 -29.07
CA VAL A 936 22.16 31.05 -27.75
C VAL A 936 21.21 30.44 -26.71
N VAL A 937 21.70 29.45 -26.00
CA VAL A 937 20.94 28.85 -24.88
C VAL A 937 21.42 29.51 -23.61
N SER A 938 20.56 30.32 -22.99
CA SER A 938 20.84 31.05 -21.76
C SER A 938 19.95 30.55 -20.61
N VAL A 939 20.57 30.05 -19.54
CA VAL A 939 19.85 29.45 -18.39
C VAL A 939 20.31 30.01 -17.06
N MET A 940 19.41 30.00 -16.08
CA MET A 940 19.67 30.39 -14.70
C MET A 940 19.38 29.23 -13.74
N PHE A 941 20.28 29.00 -12.80
CA PHE A 941 20.11 28.06 -11.70
C PHE A 941 19.77 28.79 -10.39
N LYS A 942 18.73 28.27 -9.71
CA LYS A 942 18.25 28.78 -8.43
C LYS A 942 17.84 27.64 -7.51
N ASP A 943 18.04 27.80 -6.20
CA ASP A 943 17.44 26.91 -5.23
C ASP A 943 15.92 27.06 -5.21
N PHE A 944 15.22 25.97 -5.54
CA PHE A 944 13.76 25.94 -5.58
C PHE A 944 13.12 25.52 -4.25
N LYS A 945 13.88 24.89 -3.35
CA LYS A 945 13.41 24.49 -2.01
C LYS A 945 13.51 25.62 -1.00
N SER A 946 14.33 26.64 -1.26
CA SER A 946 14.50 27.82 -0.39
C SER A 946 14.95 27.49 1.03
N MET A 947 15.90 26.56 1.16
CA MET A 947 16.31 26.04 2.48
C MET A 947 17.37 26.91 3.17
N ASP A 948 17.78 28.01 2.56
CA ASP A 948 18.95 28.79 2.97
C ASP A 948 20.25 27.95 3.03
N LYS A 949 20.41 27.03 2.07
CA LYS A 949 21.56 26.12 1.95
C LYS A 949 22.23 26.28 0.59
N ARG A 950 23.55 26.09 0.56
CA ARG A 950 24.40 26.37 -0.61
C ARG A 950 24.89 25.10 -1.28
N VAL A 951 24.70 25.03 -2.61
CA VAL A 951 25.41 24.09 -3.48
C VAL A 951 26.41 24.87 -4.34
N ASP A 952 27.59 24.29 -4.50
CA ASP A 952 28.66 24.80 -5.35
C ASP A 952 28.86 23.86 -6.54
N PHE A 953 28.99 24.43 -7.74
CA PHE A 953 29.32 23.70 -8.96
C PHE A 953 30.70 24.07 -9.48
N GLU A 954 31.32 23.14 -10.20
CA GLU A 954 32.52 23.43 -10.98
C GLU A 954 32.21 24.43 -12.10
N ARG A 955 33.20 25.27 -12.38
CA ARG A 955 33.14 26.33 -13.39
C ARG A 955 33.82 25.88 -14.67
N ARG A 956 33.52 26.56 -15.77
CA ARG A 956 34.11 26.28 -17.08
C ARG A 956 35.63 26.36 -17.07
N GLU A 957 36.23 27.33 -16.40
CA GLU A 957 37.70 27.53 -16.40
C GLU A 957 38.47 26.34 -15.79
N ASP A 958 37.80 25.49 -15.01
CA ASP A 958 38.40 24.31 -14.41
C ASP A 958 38.37 23.09 -15.36
N GLY A 959 37.87 23.23 -16.60
CA GLY A 959 37.78 22.18 -17.61
C GLY A 959 36.74 21.09 -17.32
N LYS A 960 35.89 21.32 -16.32
CA LYS A 960 34.85 20.41 -15.82
C LYS A 960 33.55 21.16 -15.50
N GLY A 961 33.41 22.34 -16.07
CA GLY A 961 32.29 23.23 -15.81
C GLY A 961 31.00 22.80 -16.47
N PRO A 962 30.06 23.73 -16.64
CA PRO A 962 28.80 23.44 -17.30
C PRO A 962 29.03 22.99 -18.75
N VAL A 963 28.42 21.86 -19.11
CA VAL A 963 28.42 21.30 -20.49
C VAL A 963 26.98 21.08 -20.91
N LEU A 964 26.61 21.52 -22.12
CA LEU A 964 25.34 21.18 -22.73
C LEU A 964 25.53 20.00 -23.67
N THR A 965 24.93 18.85 -23.35
CA THR A 965 24.91 17.68 -24.24
C THR A 965 23.60 17.67 -25.03
N VAL A 966 23.68 17.71 -26.36
CA VAL A 966 22.53 17.65 -27.28
C VAL A 966 22.50 16.29 -27.98
N LEU A 967 21.33 15.66 -27.94
CA LEU A 967 21.03 14.40 -28.61
C LEU A 967 20.45 14.70 -30.00
N THR A 968 21.00 14.11 -31.06
CA THR A 968 20.56 14.37 -32.44
C THR A 968 20.34 13.10 -33.24
N ASP A 969 19.51 13.19 -34.28
CA ASP A 969 19.29 12.09 -35.24
C ASP A 969 20.44 11.89 -36.24
N MET A 970 21.38 12.84 -36.31
CA MET A 970 22.55 12.81 -37.19
C MET A 970 23.83 12.79 -36.36
N SER A 971 24.82 12.01 -36.78
CA SER A 971 26.18 12.03 -36.20
C SER A 971 27.08 13.04 -36.92
N THR A 972 27.91 13.77 -36.18
CA THR A 972 28.81 14.83 -36.70
C THR A 972 30.21 14.33 -37.08
N GLY A 973 30.47 13.04 -37.00
CA GLY A 973 31.75 12.44 -37.39
C GLY A 973 31.59 10.97 -37.72
N VAL A 974 32.48 10.46 -38.58
CA VAL A 974 32.61 9.03 -38.87
C VAL A 974 33.09 8.33 -37.60
N GLU A 975 32.19 8.07 -36.66
CA GLU A 975 32.32 6.87 -35.85
C GLU A 975 32.21 5.73 -36.85
N GLN A 976 33.30 5.00 -36.97
CA GLN A 976 33.40 3.79 -37.77
C GLN A 976 32.21 2.94 -37.36
N GLY A 977 31.13 3.00 -38.15
CA GLY A 977 29.88 2.34 -37.81
C GLY A 977 30.26 0.93 -37.42
N GLU A 978 29.93 0.51 -36.21
CA GLU A 978 30.16 -0.86 -35.82
C GLU A 978 29.42 -1.66 -36.88
N ILE A 979 30.19 -2.20 -37.82
CA ILE A 979 29.69 -3.10 -38.83
C ILE A 979 29.13 -4.21 -37.97
N LEU A 980 27.80 -4.25 -37.86
CA LEU A 980 27.13 -5.29 -37.10
C LEU A 980 27.79 -6.60 -37.53
N PRO A 981 28.35 -7.37 -36.57
CA PRO A 981 29.14 -8.51 -36.95
C PRO A 981 28.36 -9.38 -37.91
N THR A 982 28.99 -9.85 -38.99
CA THR A 982 28.29 -10.72 -39.95
C THR A 982 28.32 -12.19 -39.52
N ARG A 983 29.09 -12.49 -38.46
CA ARG A 983 29.22 -13.82 -37.85
C ARG A 983 29.43 -13.71 -36.34
N TYR A 984 29.19 -14.81 -35.64
CA TYR A 984 29.66 -14.95 -34.27
C TYR A 984 31.20 -15.05 -34.27
N ALA A 985 31.86 -14.46 -33.27
CA ALA A 985 33.30 -14.61 -33.07
C ALA A 985 33.68 -14.42 -31.61
N LEU A 986 34.53 -15.28 -31.06
CA LEU A 986 35.18 -15.05 -29.77
C LEU A 986 36.56 -14.40 -30.03
N LYS A 987 36.86 -13.26 -29.40
CA LYS A 987 38.14 -12.55 -29.57
C LYS A 987 39.09 -12.85 -28.43
N ASN A 988 40.39 -12.69 -28.70
CA ASN A 988 41.43 -12.79 -27.68
C ASN A 988 41.12 -11.89 -26.49
N ASN A 989 41.43 -12.39 -25.29
CA ASN A 989 41.29 -11.65 -24.05
C ASN A 989 42.51 -10.74 -23.84
N TYR A 990 42.30 -9.63 -23.15
CA TYR A 990 43.39 -8.72 -22.76
C TYR A 990 43.22 -8.24 -21.31
N PRO A 991 44.30 -8.23 -20.50
CA PRO A 991 45.63 -8.80 -20.79
C PRO A 991 45.62 -10.34 -20.90
N ASN A 992 46.64 -10.95 -21.52
CA ASN A 992 46.87 -12.41 -21.49
C ASN A 992 48.39 -12.72 -21.62
N PRO A 993 49.07 -13.26 -20.58
CA PRO A 993 48.51 -13.62 -19.28
C PRO A 993 47.98 -12.42 -18.49
N PHE A 994 47.05 -12.65 -17.55
CA PHE A 994 46.42 -11.60 -16.74
C PHE A 994 46.56 -11.84 -15.24
N ASN A 995 46.37 -10.77 -14.44
CA ASN A 995 46.38 -10.81 -12.98
C ASN A 995 45.54 -9.69 -12.33
N PRO A 996 44.52 -9.98 -11.48
CA PRO A 996 43.67 -11.15 -11.56
C PRO A 996 42.54 -10.98 -12.58
N GLU A 997 42.49 -9.86 -13.31
CA GLU A 997 41.38 -9.52 -14.22
C GLU A 997 41.79 -9.50 -15.69
N THR A 998 40.91 -10.00 -16.55
CA THR A 998 41.00 -9.86 -18.01
C THR A 998 39.64 -9.48 -18.59
N THR A 999 39.65 -8.78 -19.72
CA THR A 999 38.46 -8.56 -20.54
C THR A 999 38.44 -9.55 -21.71
N ILE A 1000 37.29 -10.19 -21.94
CA ILE A 1000 37.02 -11.09 -23.05
C ILE A 1000 35.98 -10.41 -23.95
N SER A 1001 36.29 -10.26 -25.24
CA SER A 1001 35.41 -9.62 -26.22
C SER A 1001 34.84 -10.67 -27.18
N PHE A 1002 33.59 -10.50 -27.61
CA PHE A 1002 32.94 -11.43 -28.55
C PHE A 1002 31.90 -10.71 -29.42
N GLU A 1003 31.57 -11.29 -30.56
CA GLU A 1003 30.69 -10.72 -31.58
C GLU A 1003 29.41 -11.54 -31.71
N VAL A 1004 28.27 -10.85 -31.82
CA VAL A 1004 26.94 -11.44 -32.03
C VAL A 1004 26.34 -10.82 -33.29
N PRO A 1005 26.06 -11.59 -34.36
CA PRO A 1005 25.64 -11.04 -35.64
C PRO A 1005 24.13 -10.87 -35.78
N LYS A 1006 23.38 -11.63 -35.00
CA LYS A 1006 21.93 -11.65 -34.98
C LYS A 1006 21.48 -12.00 -33.57
N GLU A 1007 20.29 -11.54 -33.23
CA GLU A 1007 19.71 -11.79 -31.91
C GLU A 1007 19.61 -13.30 -31.63
N GLY A 1008 19.95 -13.71 -30.41
CA GLY A 1008 19.87 -15.10 -30.00
C GLY A 1008 20.51 -15.39 -28.64
N TRP A 1009 20.30 -16.61 -28.14
CA TRP A 1009 20.91 -17.05 -26.88
C TRP A 1009 22.42 -17.27 -27.02
N VAL A 1010 23.20 -16.67 -26.12
CA VAL A 1010 24.67 -16.77 -26.10
C VAL A 1010 25.13 -17.20 -24.71
N SER A 1011 25.98 -18.23 -24.67
CA SER A 1011 26.64 -18.71 -23.46
C SER A 1011 28.16 -18.51 -23.59
N LEU A 1012 28.79 -17.86 -22.62
CA LEU A 1012 30.23 -17.73 -22.47
C LEU A 1012 30.64 -18.27 -21.10
N LYS A 1013 31.41 -19.35 -21.09
CA LYS A 1013 31.79 -20.09 -19.88
C LYS A 1013 33.29 -20.31 -19.83
N VAL A 1014 33.86 -20.44 -18.64
CA VAL A 1014 35.28 -20.72 -18.42
C VAL A 1014 35.41 -22.10 -17.78
N TYR A 1015 36.35 -22.88 -18.31
CA TYR A 1015 36.66 -24.24 -17.88
C TYR A 1015 38.13 -24.34 -17.48
N ASP A 1016 38.43 -25.20 -16.52
CA ASP A 1016 39.81 -25.61 -16.25
C ASP A 1016 40.33 -26.62 -17.30
N VAL A 1017 41.60 -27.00 -17.20
CA VAL A 1017 42.23 -27.96 -18.13
C VAL A 1017 41.64 -29.37 -18.07
N LEU A 1018 40.86 -29.70 -17.03
CA LEU A 1018 40.16 -30.98 -16.89
C LEU A 1018 38.73 -30.92 -17.48
N GLY A 1019 38.32 -29.76 -18.01
CA GLY A 1019 36.98 -29.56 -18.57
C GLY A 1019 35.90 -29.27 -17.53
N LYS A 1020 36.27 -29.00 -16.27
CA LYS A 1020 35.32 -28.57 -15.25
C LYS A 1020 34.99 -27.09 -15.44
N GLU A 1021 33.70 -26.77 -15.49
CA GLU A 1021 33.25 -25.38 -15.52
C GLU A 1021 33.63 -24.68 -14.21
N VAL A 1022 34.36 -23.57 -14.30
CA VAL A 1022 34.82 -22.78 -13.15
C VAL A 1022 34.17 -21.40 -13.07
N ALA A 1023 33.59 -20.91 -14.17
CA ALA A 1023 32.77 -19.70 -14.19
C ALA A 1023 31.81 -19.69 -15.38
N THR A 1024 30.60 -19.17 -15.20
CA THR A 1024 29.74 -18.72 -16.31
C THR A 1024 29.81 -17.20 -16.35
N LEU A 1025 30.27 -16.64 -17.47
CA LEU A 1025 30.43 -15.19 -17.64
C LEU A 1025 29.21 -14.56 -18.32
N VAL A 1026 28.58 -15.30 -19.24
CA VAL A 1026 27.38 -14.89 -19.98
C VAL A 1026 26.52 -16.14 -20.21
N ASN A 1027 25.20 -16.07 -20.03
CA ASN A 1027 24.26 -17.13 -20.42
C ASN A 1027 22.84 -16.54 -20.57
N VAL A 1028 22.65 -15.70 -21.59
CA VAL A 1028 21.43 -14.89 -21.78
C VAL A 1028 21.13 -14.69 -23.27
N HIS A 1029 19.93 -14.18 -23.58
CA HIS A 1029 19.59 -13.69 -24.93
C HIS A 1029 20.30 -12.37 -25.21
N MET A 1030 21.02 -12.26 -26.33
CA MET A 1030 21.83 -11.08 -26.65
C MET A 1030 21.45 -10.50 -28.02
N HIS A 1031 21.47 -9.16 -28.11
CA HIS A 1031 21.27 -8.42 -29.35
C HIS A 1031 22.55 -8.41 -30.24
N PRO A 1032 22.40 -8.15 -31.55
CA PRO A 1032 23.54 -8.02 -32.46
C PRO A 1032 24.50 -6.91 -32.00
N GLY A 1033 25.80 -7.17 -31.99
CA GLY A 1033 26.82 -6.20 -31.59
C GLY A 1033 28.12 -6.84 -31.12
N VAL A 1034 29.11 -5.99 -30.80
CA VAL A 1034 30.36 -6.40 -30.15
C VAL A 1034 30.20 -6.25 -28.63
N HIS A 1035 30.40 -7.34 -27.90
CA HIS A 1035 30.21 -7.42 -26.46
C HIS A 1035 31.55 -7.62 -25.75
N ARG A 1036 31.64 -7.14 -24.51
CA ARG A 1036 32.83 -7.31 -23.65
C ARG A 1036 32.40 -7.72 -22.25
N VAL A 1037 33.05 -8.73 -21.70
CA VAL A 1037 32.84 -9.16 -20.31
C VAL A 1037 34.17 -9.23 -19.57
N ARG A 1038 34.19 -8.80 -18.31
CA ARG A 1038 35.37 -8.89 -17.45
C ARG A 1038 35.30 -10.16 -16.62
N TRP A 1039 36.40 -10.90 -16.54
CA TRP A 1039 36.55 -12.03 -15.63
C TRP A 1039 37.65 -11.74 -14.62
N ASN A 1040 37.31 -11.85 -13.33
CA ASN A 1040 38.26 -11.80 -12.22
C ASN A 1040 38.49 -13.21 -11.68
N ALA A 1041 39.72 -13.71 -11.82
CA ALA A 1041 40.12 -15.06 -11.45
C ALA A 1041 40.83 -15.11 -10.07
N GLY A 1042 40.71 -14.09 -9.22
CA GLY A 1042 41.47 -14.01 -7.95
C GLY A 1042 41.33 -15.22 -7.02
N ALA A 1043 40.14 -15.84 -7.00
CA ALA A 1043 39.84 -17.05 -6.24
C ALA A 1043 40.32 -18.36 -6.90
N MET A 1044 40.78 -18.31 -8.15
CA MET A 1044 41.20 -19.48 -8.91
C MET A 1044 42.71 -19.78 -8.72
N PRO A 1045 43.18 -21.01 -8.95
CA PRO A 1045 44.62 -21.29 -9.05
C PRO A 1045 45.28 -20.59 -10.25
N THR A 1046 46.58 -20.25 -10.15
CA THR A 1046 47.36 -19.88 -11.33
C THR A 1046 47.39 -21.03 -12.33
N GLY A 1047 47.11 -20.75 -13.60
CA GLY A 1047 47.01 -21.82 -14.59
C GLY A 1047 46.38 -21.40 -15.91
N VAL A 1048 46.22 -22.39 -16.78
CA VAL A 1048 45.55 -22.25 -18.08
C VAL A 1048 44.07 -22.54 -17.91
N TYR A 1049 43.23 -21.69 -18.49
CA TYR A 1049 41.79 -21.85 -18.56
C TYR A 1049 41.33 -21.79 -20.02
N ILE A 1050 40.17 -22.39 -20.29
CA ILE A 1050 39.52 -22.36 -21.60
C ILE A 1050 38.22 -21.61 -21.46
N CYS A 1051 38.11 -20.43 -22.08
CA CYS A 1051 36.85 -19.72 -22.23
C CYS A 1051 36.17 -20.20 -23.50
N ARG A 1052 34.91 -20.64 -23.42
CA ARG A 1052 34.15 -21.18 -24.54
C ARG A 1052 32.88 -20.37 -24.73
N MET A 1053 32.64 -19.98 -25.98
CA MET A 1053 31.41 -19.35 -26.44
C MET A 1053 30.56 -20.37 -27.18
N THR A 1054 29.26 -20.41 -26.91
CA THR A 1054 28.27 -21.23 -27.60
C THR A 1054 27.07 -20.37 -27.97
N ALA A 1055 26.64 -20.46 -29.23
CA ALA A 1055 25.48 -19.78 -29.80
C ALA A 1055 24.83 -20.68 -30.89
N PRO A 1056 23.65 -20.33 -31.44
CA PRO A 1056 23.01 -21.16 -32.46
C PRO A 1056 23.93 -21.41 -33.67
N ASN A 1057 24.31 -22.68 -33.86
CA ASN A 1057 25.25 -23.13 -34.91
C ASN A 1057 26.67 -22.53 -34.82
N PHE A 1058 27.11 -22.09 -33.65
CA PHE A 1058 28.46 -21.57 -33.43
C PHE A 1058 29.01 -22.01 -32.06
N GLU A 1059 30.22 -22.57 -32.06
CA GLU A 1059 30.98 -22.84 -30.85
C GLU A 1059 32.44 -22.48 -31.11
N ASP A 1060 33.04 -21.72 -30.20
CA ASP A 1060 34.45 -21.32 -30.29
C ASP A 1060 35.07 -21.29 -28.88
N SER A 1061 36.38 -21.48 -28.80
CA SER A 1061 37.10 -21.56 -27.52
C SER A 1061 38.43 -20.82 -27.56
N LEU A 1062 38.69 -20.08 -26.49
CA LEU A 1062 39.87 -19.27 -26.28
C LEU A 1062 40.66 -19.76 -25.06
N LYS A 1063 41.96 -19.97 -25.24
CA LYS A 1063 42.89 -20.25 -24.14
C LYS A 1063 43.29 -18.94 -23.44
N ILE A 1064 43.05 -18.86 -22.13
CA ILE A 1064 43.37 -17.70 -21.31
C ILE A 1064 44.27 -18.13 -20.13
N ILE A 1065 45.31 -17.34 -19.83
CA ILE A 1065 46.36 -17.70 -18.88
C ILE A 1065 46.29 -16.76 -17.68
N PHE A 1066 45.96 -17.29 -16.51
CA PHE A 1066 45.94 -16.53 -15.26
C PHE A 1066 47.26 -16.75 -14.51
N MET A 1067 47.95 -15.67 -14.13
CA MET A 1067 49.13 -15.72 -13.26
C MET A 1067 48.90 -14.83 -12.03
N LYS A 1068 49.12 -15.38 -10.82
CA LYS A 1068 49.05 -14.63 -9.56
C LYS A 1068 50.31 -13.84 -9.31
#